data_AF-A0A7J4RV03-F1
#
_entry.id   AF-A0A7J4RV03-F1
#
_cell.length_a   1.000
_cell.length_b   1.000
_cell.length_c   1.000
_cell.angle_alpha   90.00
_cell.angle_beta   90.00
_cell.angle_gamma   90.00
#
_symmetry.space_group_name_H-M   'P 1'
#
loop_
_entity.id
_entity.type
_entity.pdbx_description
1 polymer ?
#
loop_
_entity_poly.entity_id
_entity_poly.type
_entity_poly.pdbx_seq_one_letter_code
_entity_poly.pdbx_strand_id
1 'polypeptide(L)'
;GYWDCWTAKLSASGQWQWAQALRGNGDYDGMTVTTLDVVYGTSITTDSNNNPIIGGWFLGNTDVGVAADTGAQDGTDIEVFVAKYSNSGNLQWTEVARGQGSQEINTMTVDSNDDVWVATTFEVSMTFGSVVANAGINEIPMGIAKISQSGTWQLAYATTGSGQPFATDFTMDNQNNLLISGAFTGSINLGTQLTSAGQNDAFIASMSSSGSWNWAKSVGGASYDSGSGVEYDSSTGYAILGLFSQSSFSFGGQSFTTRGYNDSVVVTFTSNGNPVALFDAGSTLDDAITGISLMSNGALVVAGNYNGTIDFGSSSAASQSTSVLIPYVWVTETIAVLDADGDGVADDDDNCPNTANPGQENTDQDSEGDACDSDDDNDGITDNFPDNCPRNSQTGWTSTRDFDNPASSTDWDNDGCKDDHPEDLDDDNDGILDGDDSCPRTSYNPPRPTWVSDLATDMDGDGCRDSDEDINDDGDAFDDSFDDCPTYYGTSTQGEQGCADSDGDTWSDDTDTCPLQFGNSTANGKVGCLDSDGDGWANVDDAFDYEPTQWLDSDGDGFGDNPDGVNADDCIDTSGDSIFDRQGCFDFDEDGYSNPDELWDKGNGADAFPQNPDQWSDFDGDGLGDNWGNSTWTDRPGSWPGEFVESINQNEQDACPFQAGTSNQQGIYGCPDFDGDGWSDSLDVFVQEASQWLDTDGDGFGDNLDGFNGDYCPNIPGESSQDRKGCIDTDGDGYSNIDEFWTRYSGGDVYPQDPAQWEDADGDGYGDNPGTAISDDCIAIAGDSTIDRQGCPDFDSDGYSDPTANWNTSMGADACSTVIGNSTNDRFGCFDSDGDGYSNKDSNWGYSDGADGYPDDPLRWGPPPSSESSSFATISIAGGGVLIVVILGALLFVRNRRKNEVYDNSKMNYHSNQMGYNQVQQQTMQQQNFPTNQVVQGYSQQPIQADPAREYYQNLVNQGYPHEHAVAYTQQYFPGFVG
;
A
#
# COMPACT_ATOMS: atom_id res chain seq x y z
N GLY A 1 -15.42 -15.66 38.87
CA GLY A 1 -16.54 -16.51 39.31
C GLY A 1 -16.15 -17.98 39.28
N TYR A 2 -16.94 -18.85 38.65
CA TYR A 2 -16.48 -20.16 38.16
C TYR A 2 -15.87 -20.02 36.75
N TRP A 3 -16.58 -19.38 35.83
CA TRP A 3 -16.11 -18.94 34.52
C TRP A 3 -16.48 -17.47 34.32
N ASP A 4 -15.61 -16.71 33.65
CA ASP A 4 -15.79 -15.29 33.32
C ASP A 4 -15.54 -15.11 31.81
N CYS A 5 -16.24 -14.19 31.16
CA CYS A 5 -16.13 -13.93 29.72
C CYS A 5 -15.14 -12.78 29.45
N TRP A 6 -14.39 -12.84 28.34
CA TRP A 6 -13.49 -11.77 27.92
C TRP A 6 -13.61 -11.46 26.42
N THR A 7 -13.35 -10.20 26.08
CA THR A 7 -13.34 -9.67 24.70
C THR A 7 -12.04 -8.92 24.50
N ALA A 8 -11.43 -9.05 23.33
CA ALA A 8 -10.18 -8.37 23.04
C ALA A 8 -10.10 -7.99 21.56
N LYS A 9 -9.23 -7.03 21.26
CA LYS A 9 -8.91 -6.63 19.90
C LYS A 9 -7.41 -6.77 19.64
N LEU A 10 -7.06 -7.29 18.46
CA LEU A 10 -5.70 -7.31 17.95
C LEU A 10 -5.55 -6.33 16.78
N SER A 11 -4.32 -5.89 16.51
CA SER A 11 -3.96 -5.20 15.26
C SER A 11 -3.88 -6.20 14.10
N ALA A 12 -3.84 -5.68 12.87
CA ALA A 12 -3.52 -6.48 11.68
C ALA A 12 -2.14 -7.18 11.78
N SER A 13 -1.23 -6.67 12.61
CA SER A 13 0.08 -7.27 12.94
C SER A 13 0.05 -8.24 14.14
N GLY A 14 -1.13 -8.71 14.55
CA GLY A 14 -1.31 -9.69 15.63
C GLY A 14 -0.97 -9.18 17.04
N GLN A 15 -0.81 -7.87 17.24
CA GLN A 15 -0.51 -7.29 18.55
C GLN A 15 -1.80 -6.96 19.30
N TRP A 16 -1.89 -7.35 20.58
CA TRP A 16 -3.02 -7.00 21.45
C TRP A 16 -3.15 -5.48 21.60
N GLN A 17 -4.31 -4.92 21.23
CA GLN A 17 -4.62 -3.48 21.41
C GLN A 17 -5.29 -3.24 22.77
N TRP A 18 -6.27 -4.06 23.13
CA TRP A 18 -6.96 -4.03 24.42
C TRP A 18 -7.63 -5.37 24.71
N ALA A 19 -7.95 -5.62 25.98
CA ALA A 19 -8.81 -6.71 26.45
C ALA A 19 -9.68 -6.22 27.60
N GLN A 20 -10.92 -6.72 27.68
CA GLN A 20 -11.90 -6.46 28.74
C GLN A 20 -12.55 -7.78 29.19
N ALA A 21 -13.12 -7.80 30.40
CA ALA A 21 -13.78 -8.97 30.95
C ALA A 21 -15.10 -8.64 31.66
N LEU A 22 -16.07 -9.55 31.54
CA LEU A 22 -17.36 -9.55 32.24
C LEU A 22 -17.34 -10.70 33.23
N ARG A 23 -17.47 -10.39 34.53
CA ARG A 23 -17.13 -11.33 35.62
C ARG A 23 -18.31 -11.64 36.52
N GLY A 24 -18.24 -12.76 37.24
CA GLY A 24 -19.08 -13.01 38.41
C GLY A 24 -18.65 -12.15 39.62
N ASN A 25 -19.63 -11.62 40.38
CA ASN A 25 -19.41 -10.66 41.48
C ASN A 25 -18.66 -11.25 42.71
N GLY A 26 -18.45 -12.56 42.77
CA GLY A 26 -17.87 -13.28 43.92
C GLY A 26 -16.35 -13.19 44.10
N ASP A 27 -15.68 -12.07 43.79
CA ASP A 27 -14.20 -11.99 43.81
C ASP A 27 -13.63 -10.61 44.26
N TYR A 28 -14.04 -10.10 45.44
CA TYR A 28 -13.39 -8.91 46.02
C TYR A 28 -13.32 -8.79 47.56
N ASP A 29 -13.92 -9.70 48.34
CA ASP A 29 -13.97 -9.60 49.82
C ASP A 29 -13.27 -10.75 50.59
N GLY A 30 -12.80 -11.78 49.89
CA GLY A 30 -12.07 -12.91 50.48
C GLY A 30 -12.92 -13.87 51.31
N MET A 31 -14.25 -13.84 51.21
CA MET A 31 -15.13 -14.85 51.80
C MET A 31 -15.25 -16.10 50.91
N THR A 32 -15.62 -17.23 51.50
CA THR A 32 -15.87 -18.47 50.75
C THR A 32 -17.08 -18.33 49.84
N VAL A 33 -16.88 -18.51 48.54
CA VAL A 33 -17.92 -18.55 47.51
C VAL A 33 -19.01 -19.58 47.87
N THR A 34 -20.25 -19.13 47.99
CA THR A 34 -21.43 -19.99 48.26
C THR A 34 -22.46 -20.02 47.13
N THR A 35 -22.24 -19.27 46.04
CA THR A 35 -23.10 -19.17 44.86
C THR A 35 -22.33 -19.55 43.59
N LEU A 36 -23.05 -19.96 42.55
CA LEU A 36 -22.49 -20.27 41.24
C LEU A 36 -22.66 -19.03 40.35
N ASP A 37 -21.59 -18.26 40.20
CA ASP A 37 -21.56 -17.08 39.33
C ASP A 37 -20.76 -17.38 38.04
N VAL A 38 -21.38 -17.22 36.88
CA VAL A 38 -20.82 -17.52 35.55
C VAL A 38 -21.23 -16.45 34.54
N VAL A 39 -20.30 -16.05 33.66
CA VAL A 39 -20.60 -15.33 32.41
C VAL A 39 -19.93 -16.07 31.26
N TYR A 40 -20.66 -16.35 30.18
CA TYR A 40 -20.17 -17.09 29.01
C TYR A 40 -20.62 -16.41 27.71
N GLY A 41 -19.66 -16.00 26.88
CA GLY A 41 -19.93 -15.42 25.55
C GLY A 41 -20.09 -16.54 24.52
N THR A 42 -21.10 -16.41 23.64
CA THR A 42 -21.41 -17.40 22.59
C THR A 42 -21.32 -16.82 21.18
N SER A 43 -21.57 -15.51 21.02
CA SER A 43 -21.53 -14.82 19.72
C SER A 43 -20.88 -13.44 19.86
N ILE A 44 -20.23 -12.98 18.78
CA ILE A 44 -19.62 -11.66 18.66
C ILE A 44 -19.88 -11.11 17.25
N THR A 45 -20.20 -9.83 17.16
CA THR A 45 -20.39 -9.09 15.91
C THR A 45 -19.90 -7.64 16.09
N THR A 46 -19.98 -6.80 15.06
CA THR A 46 -19.51 -5.40 15.07
C THR A 46 -20.50 -4.47 14.39
N ASP A 47 -20.67 -3.27 14.93
CA ASP A 47 -21.41 -2.20 14.24
C ASP A 47 -20.60 -1.58 13.08
N SER A 48 -21.23 -0.69 12.31
CA SER A 48 -20.63 0.06 11.19
C SER A 48 -19.37 0.87 11.56
N ASN A 49 -19.19 1.17 12.85
CA ASN A 49 -18.07 1.92 13.41
C ASN A 49 -16.98 0.98 13.99
N ASN A 50 -17.09 -0.32 13.75
CA ASN A 50 -16.22 -1.38 14.28
C ASN A 50 -16.20 -1.42 15.83
N ASN A 51 -17.32 -1.08 16.48
CA ASN A 51 -17.53 -1.28 17.91
C ASN A 51 -18.00 -2.73 18.14
N PRO A 52 -17.23 -3.59 18.85
CA PRO A 52 -17.62 -4.97 19.05
C PRO A 52 -18.78 -5.12 20.04
N ILE A 53 -19.70 -5.99 19.67
CA ILE A 53 -20.91 -6.35 20.41
C ILE A 53 -20.82 -7.85 20.71
N ILE A 54 -20.85 -8.22 21.98
CA ILE A 54 -20.86 -9.63 22.40
C ILE A 54 -22.21 -10.03 23.00
N GLY A 55 -22.60 -11.27 22.72
CA GLY A 55 -23.81 -11.90 23.21
C GLY A 55 -23.46 -13.21 23.90
N GLY A 56 -24.26 -13.58 24.88
CA GLY A 56 -24.06 -14.81 25.61
C GLY A 56 -25.06 -14.98 26.74
N TRP A 57 -24.70 -15.86 27.67
CA TRP A 57 -25.50 -16.18 28.84
C TRP A 57 -24.73 -15.96 30.15
N PHE A 58 -25.48 -15.76 31.23
CA PHE A 58 -24.97 -15.61 32.58
C PHE A 58 -25.84 -16.34 33.59
N LEU A 59 -25.25 -16.66 34.73
CA LEU A 59 -25.91 -17.30 35.86
C LEU A 59 -25.39 -16.68 37.17
N GLY A 60 -26.28 -16.49 38.14
CA GLY A 60 -25.94 -15.93 39.45
C GLY A 60 -25.87 -14.40 39.45
N ASN A 61 -24.83 -13.84 40.07
CA ASN A 61 -24.64 -12.40 40.22
C ASN A 61 -23.35 -11.96 39.53
N THR A 62 -23.45 -11.02 38.58
CA THR A 62 -22.38 -10.73 37.61
C THR A 62 -22.30 -9.25 37.24
N ASP A 63 -21.22 -8.84 36.57
CA ASP A 63 -21.05 -7.50 35.99
C ASP A 63 -22.11 -7.17 34.92
N VAL A 64 -22.72 -8.18 34.26
CA VAL A 64 -23.80 -7.98 33.27
C VAL A 64 -25.18 -7.92 33.90
N GLY A 65 -25.38 -8.49 35.08
CA GLY A 65 -26.66 -8.54 35.75
C GLY A 65 -26.75 -9.45 36.98
N VAL A 66 -27.82 -9.25 37.74
CA VAL A 66 -28.27 -10.13 38.82
C VAL A 66 -29.36 -11.08 38.32
N ALA A 67 -29.33 -12.35 38.66
CA ALA A 67 -30.49 -13.23 38.58
C ALA A 67 -31.57 -12.80 39.59
N ALA A 68 -32.79 -12.52 39.12
CA ALA A 68 -33.77 -11.73 39.89
C ALA A 68 -35.25 -12.16 39.72
N ASP A 69 -35.61 -13.26 40.39
CA ASP A 69 -36.93 -13.58 40.95
C ASP A 69 -38.18 -13.19 40.13
N THR A 70 -38.55 -14.05 39.17
CA THR A 70 -39.89 -14.09 38.56
C THR A 70 -40.86 -15.03 39.31
N GLY A 71 -40.50 -15.48 40.52
CA GLY A 71 -41.24 -16.51 41.28
C GLY A 71 -40.78 -17.95 41.06
N ALA A 72 -39.71 -18.17 40.27
CA ALA A 72 -38.97 -19.44 40.25
C ALA A 72 -38.23 -19.65 41.58
N GLN A 73 -38.14 -20.90 42.04
CA GLN A 73 -37.40 -21.22 43.26
C GLN A 73 -35.93 -21.50 42.97
N ASP A 74 -35.07 -21.06 43.90
CA ASP A 74 -33.68 -21.46 44.09
C ASP A 74 -32.59 -20.85 43.17
N GLY A 75 -32.94 -19.99 42.20
CA GLY A 75 -31.97 -19.11 41.52
C GLY A 75 -31.00 -19.84 40.58
N THR A 76 -31.54 -20.75 39.77
CA THR A 76 -30.79 -21.63 38.86
C THR A 76 -31.09 -21.42 37.37
N ASP A 77 -32.01 -20.50 37.02
CA ASP A 77 -32.31 -20.13 35.64
C ASP A 77 -31.10 -19.43 34.99
N ILE A 78 -30.85 -19.73 33.72
CA ILE A 78 -29.73 -19.15 32.94
C ILE A 78 -30.31 -18.09 32.01
N GLU A 79 -29.77 -16.87 32.08
CA GLU A 79 -30.34 -15.66 31.45
C GLU A 79 -29.37 -15.09 30.40
N VAL A 80 -29.84 -14.32 29.41
CA VAL A 80 -28.98 -13.81 28.33
C VAL A 80 -28.60 -12.34 28.50
N PHE A 81 -27.44 -11.97 27.97
CA PHE A 81 -26.94 -10.60 27.91
C PHE A 81 -26.45 -10.23 26.51
N VAL A 82 -26.53 -8.94 26.17
CA VAL A 82 -25.85 -8.32 25.04
C VAL A 82 -25.07 -7.11 25.57
N ALA A 83 -23.79 -7.00 25.24
CA ALA A 83 -22.91 -5.93 25.69
C ALA A 83 -22.12 -5.32 24.54
N LYS A 84 -22.18 -3.99 24.40
CA LYS A 84 -21.49 -3.23 23.35
C LYS A 84 -20.29 -2.47 23.92
N TYR A 85 -19.14 -2.60 23.28
CA TYR A 85 -17.90 -1.90 23.62
C TYR A 85 -17.52 -0.93 22.51
N SER A 86 -16.89 0.19 22.85
CA SER A 86 -16.23 1.01 21.84
C SER A 86 -15.09 0.24 21.16
N ASN A 87 -14.75 0.62 19.94
CA ASN A 87 -13.56 0.15 19.21
C ASN A 87 -12.23 0.36 20.00
N SER A 88 -12.24 1.24 21.01
CA SER A 88 -11.16 1.46 22.00
C SER A 88 -11.27 0.65 23.29
N GLY A 89 -12.19 -0.31 23.38
CA GLY A 89 -12.31 -1.24 24.50
C GLY A 89 -12.99 -0.67 25.75
N ASN A 90 -13.90 0.30 25.62
CA ASN A 90 -14.68 0.83 26.75
C ASN A 90 -16.13 0.33 26.65
N LEU A 91 -16.67 -0.26 27.72
CA LEU A 91 -18.07 -0.71 27.74
C LEU A 91 -19.01 0.50 27.57
N GLN A 92 -19.89 0.45 26.56
CA GLN A 92 -20.88 1.50 26.26
C GLN A 92 -22.21 1.22 26.95
N TRP A 93 -22.74 0.00 26.79
CA TRP A 93 -23.97 -0.46 27.43
C TRP A 93 -23.97 -1.98 27.59
N THR A 94 -24.85 -2.48 28.46
CA THR A 94 -25.15 -3.91 28.62
C THR A 94 -26.63 -4.05 28.97
N GLU A 95 -27.32 -4.91 28.23
CA GLU A 95 -28.75 -5.16 28.39
C GLU A 95 -29.00 -6.67 28.47
N VAL A 96 -30.05 -7.06 29.21
CA VAL A 96 -30.36 -8.47 29.50
C VAL A 96 -31.79 -8.83 29.10
N ALA A 97 -32.01 -10.11 28.84
CA ALA A 97 -33.34 -10.69 28.63
C ALA A 97 -33.49 -12.00 29.42
N ARG A 98 -34.71 -12.27 29.89
CA ARG A 98 -34.97 -13.26 30.95
C ARG A 98 -36.19 -14.12 30.63
N GLY A 99 -36.04 -15.42 30.64
CA GLY A 99 -37.11 -16.41 30.51
C GLY A 99 -37.26 -17.29 31.76
N GLN A 100 -37.69 -18.53 31.57
CA GLN A 100 -37.62 -19.59 32.58
C GLN A 100 -36.72 -20.73 32.06
N GLY A 101 -36.09 -21.46 32.98
CA GLY A 101 -35.22 -22.58 32.62
C GLY A 101 -33.85 -22.11 32.08
N SER A 102 -33.36 -22.77 31.03
CA SER A 102 -32.11 -22.38 30.36
C SER A 102 -32.38 -21.43 29.21
N GLN A 103 -31.58 -20.38 29.05
CA GLN A 103 -31.50 -19.58 27.83
C GLN A 103 -30.04 -19.38 27.40
N GLU A 104 -29.83 -19.27 26.09
CA GLU A 104 -28.55 -18.96 25.47
C GLU A 104 -28.76 -18.09 24.24
N ILE A 105 -27.77 -17.28 23.86
CA ILE A 105 -27.72 -16.65 22.54
C ILE A 105 -27.01 -17.61 21.59
N ASN A 106 -27.59 -17.91 20.44
CA ASN A 106 -27.01 -18.84 19.48
C ASN A 106 -26.15 -18.10 18.44
N THR A 107 -26.67 -17.01 17.88
CA THR A 107 -25.98 -16.13 16.92
C THR A 107 -26.52 -14.71 17.01
N MET A 108 -25.78 -13.74 16.46
CA MET A 108 -26.15 -12.34 16.37
C MET A 108 -25.61 -11.71 15.09
N THR A 109 -26.35 -10.77 14.52
CA THR A 109 -25.86 -9.92 13.42
C THR A 109 -26.34 -8.48 13.60
N VAL A 110 -25.82 -7.54 12.81
CA VAL A 110 -26.16 -6.11 12.88
C VAL A 110 -26.83 -5.67 11.59
N ASP A 111 -27.96 -4.97 11.71
CA ASP A 111 -28.73 -4.45 10.59
C ASP A 111 -28.18 -3.07 10.13
N SER A 112 -28.63 -2.58 8.97
CA SER A 112 -28.13 -1.33 8.36
C SER A 112 -28.42 -0.05 9.16
N ASN A 113 -29.07 -0.14 10.32
CA ASN A 113 -29.32 0.93 11.28
C ASN A 113 -28.45 0.82 12.55
N ASP A 114 -27.43 -0.05 12.55
CA ASP A 114 -26.62 -0.47 13.71
C ASP A 114 -27.40 -1.18 14.83
N ASP A 115 -28.65 -1.59 14.58
CA ASP A 115 -29.45 -2.37 15.52
C ASP A 115 -29.08 -3.86 15.43
N VAL A 116 -29.05 -4.55 16.57
CA VAL A 116 -28.54 -5.92 16.68
C VAL A 116 -29.71 -6.92 16.70
N TRP A 117 -29.67 -7.89 15.79
CA TRP A 117 -30.54 -9.06 15.80
C TRP A 117 -29.89 -10.20 16.60
N VAL A 118 -30.69 -10.92 17.37
CA VAL A 118 -30.26 -11.95 18.33
C VAL A 118 -31.13 -13.20 18.19
N ALA A 119 -30.51 -14.35 17.89
CA ALA A 119 -31.13 -15.66 18.05
C ALA A 119 -30.91 -16.18 19.47
N THR A 120 -31.94 -16.78 20.07
CA THR A 120 -31.85 -17.35 21.42
C THR A 120 -32.81 -18.51 21.61
N THR A 121 -32.41 -19.59 22.28
CA THR A 121 -33.35 -20.62 22.75
C THR A 121 -33.83 -20.29 24.16
N PHE A 122 -35.10 -20.60 24.47
CA PHE A 122 -35.69 -20.41 25.81
C PHE A 122 -36.87 -21.36 26.06
N GLU A 123 -37.28 -21.54 27.32
CA GLU A 123 -38.49 -22.30 27.67
C GLU A 123 -39.69 -21.37 27.95
N VAL A 124 -40.87 -21.72 27.42
CA VAL A 124 -42.18 -21.09 27.68
C VAL A 124 -42.35 -19.62 27.28
N SER A 125 -41.61 -18.69 27.86
CA SER A 125 -41.66 -17.26 27.50
C SER A 125 -40.40 -16.52 27.95
N MET A 126 -40.10 -15.41 27.27
CA MET A 126 -38.89 -14.62 27.50
C MET A 126 -39.17 -13.12 27.37
N THR A 127 -38.67 -12.34 28.31
CA THR A 127 -38.88 -10.90 28.45
C THR A 127 -37.61 -10.14 28.06
N PHE A 128 -37.74 -9.31 27.03
CA PHE A 128 -36.71 -8.47 26.43
C PHE A 128 -37.03 -7.01 26.79
N GLY A 129 -36.59 -6.56 27.97
CA GLY A 129 -36.95 -5.25 28.52
C GLY A 129 -38.46 -5.10 28.77
N SER A 130 -39.16 -4.43 27.86
CA SER A 130 -40.63 -4.25 27.87
C SER A 130 -41.38 -5.15 26.87
N VAL A 131 -40.66 -5.87 26.01
CA VAL A 131 -41.20 -6.79 25.00
C VAL A 131 -41.22 -8.22 25.56
N VAL A 132 -42.19 -9.06 25.18
CA VAL A 132 -42.29 -10.45 25.66
C VAL A 132 -42.58 -11.40 24.50
N ALA A 133 -41.66 -12.33 24.24
CA ALA A 133 -41.88 -13.48 23.36
C ALA A 133 -42.54 -14.62 24.17
N ASN A 134 -43.51 -15.32 23.57
CA ASN A 134 -44.28 -16.38 24.25
C ASN A 134 -44.45 -17.58 23.32
N ALA A 135 -44.18 -18.78 23.83
CA ALA A 135 -44.32 -20.06 23.12
C ALA A 135 -45.64 -20.77 23.43
N GLY A 136 -45.90 -21.90 22.77
CA GLY A 136 -46.90 -22.85 23.23
C GLY A 136 -46.46 -23.62 24.49
N ILE A 137 -47.42 -24.29 25.14
CA ILE A 137 -47.16 -25.02 26.38
C ILE A 137 -46.46 -26.35 26.06
N ASN A 138 -45.25 -26.54 26.60
CA ASN A 138 -44.28 -27.60 26.26
C ASN A 138 -43.64 -27.47 24.86
N GLU A 139 -43.60 -26.28 24.28
CA GLU A 139 -42.77 -25.98 23.10
C GLU A 139 -41.42 -25.39 23.57
N ILE A 140 -40.32 -25.73 22.88
CA ILE A 140 -39.02 -25.03 23.04
C ILE A 140 -38.79 -24.25 21.74
N PRO A 141 -39.11 -22.94 21.70
CA PRO A 141 -38.94 -22.12 20.51
C PRO A 141 -37.49 -21.72 20.27
N MET A 142 -37.22 -21.37 19.01
CA MET A 142 -36.24 -20.35 18.69
C MET A 142 -36.88 -18.98 18.93
N GLY A 143 -36.25 -18.18 19.76
CA GLY A 143 -36.49 -16.75 19.93
C GLY A 143 -35.66 -15.93 18.94
N ILE A 144 -36.27 -14.89 18.38
CA ILE A 144 -35.58 -13.90 17.54
C ILE A 144 -35.93 -12.52 18.12
N ALA A 145 -34.93 -11.76 18.56
CA ALA A 145 -35.13 -10.44 19.14
C ALA A 145 -34.24 -9.38 18.48
N LYS A 146 -34.66 -8.12 18.56
CA LYS A 146 -33.90 -6.97 18.04
C LYS A 146 -33.70 -5.95 19.17
N ILE A 147 -32.47 -5.53 19.37
CA ILE A 147 -32.07 -4.48 20.32
C ILE A 147 -31.46 -3.31 19.55
N SER A 148 -31.83 -2.08 19.91
CA SER A 148 -31.35 -0.91 19.20
C SER A 148 -29.84 -0.71 19.36
N GLN A 149 -29.22 0.04 18.44
CA GLN A 149 -27.83 0.53 18.55
C GLN A 149 -27.51 1.19 19.92
N SER A 150 -28.55 1.71 20.60
CA SER A 150 -28.49 2.40 21.89
C SER A 150 -28.80 1.53 23.11
N GLY A 151 -28.93 0.20 22.96
CA GLY A 151 -29.27 -0.70 24.05
C GLY A 151 -30.75 -0.59 24.46
N THR A 152 -31.68 -0.80 23.53
CA THR A 152 -33.13 -0.84 23.85
C THR A 152 -33.86 -1.87 23.01
N TRP A 153 -34.40 -2.90 23.66
CA TRP A 153 -35.18 -3.96 23.01
C TRP A 153 -36.39 -3.38 22.25
N GLN A 154 -36.46 -3.64 20.95
CA GLN A 154 -37.49 -3.10 20.05
C GLN A 154 -38.63 -4.08 19.81
N LEU A 155 -38.28 -5.34 19.49
CA LEU A 155 -39.20 -6.40 19.12
C LEU A 155 -38.62 -7.78 19.53
N ALA A 156 -39.49 -8.77 19.65
CA ALA A 156 -39.12 -10.16 19.89
C ALA A 156 -40.22 -11.12 19.39
N TYR A 157 -39.80 -12.23 18.82
CA TYR A 157 -40.63 -13.29 18.26
C TYR A 157 -40.26 -14.64 18.89
N ALA A 158 -41.22 -15.56 18.90
CA ALA A 158 -41.01 -16.97 19.19
C ALA A 158 -41.53 -17.78 18.01
N THR A 159 -40.77 -18.77 17.55
CA THR A 159 -41.32 -19.82 16.67
C THR A 159 -42.41 -20.60 17.39
N THR A 160 -43.35 -21.19 16.66
CA THR A 160 -44.36 -22.09 17.22
C THR A 160 -44.34 -23.44 16.52
N GLY A 161 -44.78 -24.49 17.21
CA GLY A 161 -44.86 -25.84 16.65
C GLY A 161 -44.48 -26.95 17.63
N SER A 162 -44.63 -28.21 17.20
CA SER A 162 -44.26 -29.39 17.98
C SER A 162 -42.78 -29.78 17.86
N GLY A 163 -42.01 -29.02 17.08
CA GLY A 163 -40.58 -29.18 16.87
C GLY A 163 -39.71 -28.38 17.83
N GLN A 164 -38.41 -28.63 17.77
CA GLN A 164 -37.38 -27.85 18.47
C GLN A 164 -36.41 -27.27 17.41
N PRO A 165 -36.57 -26.00 17.01
CA PRO A 165 -35.62 -25.29 16.18
C PRO A 165 -34.51 -24.61 17.00
N PHE A 166 -33.33 -24.51 16.43
CA PHE A 166 -32.28 -23.59 16.86
C PHE A 166 -31.65 -22.92 15.63
N ALA A 167 -31.30 -21.65 15.73
CA ALA A 167 -30.47 -20.99 14.72
C ALA A 167 -29.02 -21.46 14.87
N THR A 168 -28.32 -21.60 13.76
CA THR A 168 -26.86 -21.67 13.75
C THR A 168 -26.24 -20.34 13.39
N ASP A 169 -26.83 -19.59 12.46
CA ASP A 169 -26.20 -18.40 11.92
C ASP A 169 -27.20 -17.37 11.34
N PHE A 170 -26.76 -16.12 11.25
CA PHE A 170 -27.52 -14.92 10.88
C PHE A 170 -26.71 -14.02 9.93
N THR A 171 -27.26 -13.70 8.76
CA THR A 171 -26.73 -12.66 7.87
C THR A 171 -27.84 -11.71 7.41
N MET A 172 -27.48 -10.62 6.74
CA MET A 172 -28.42 -9.58 6.28
C MET A 172 -28.38 -9.46 4.77
N ASP A 173 -29.55 -9.44 4.11
CA ASP A 173 -29.61 -9.14 2.68
C ASP A 173 -29.54 -7.63 2.37
N ASN A 174 -29.39 -7.29 1.08
CA ASN A 174 -29.29 -5.90 0.63
C ASN A 174 -30.62 -5.10 0.70
N GLN A 175 -31.75 -5.74 1.05
CA GLN A 175 -33.00 -5.07 1.45
C GLN A 175 -33.15 -4.95 2.99
N ASN A 176 -32.12 -5.32 3.76
CA ASN A 176 -32.10 -5.35 5.21
C ASN A 176 -33.16 -6.32 5.82
N ASN A 177 -33.45 -7.43 5.14
CA ASN A 177 -34.08 -8.59 5.76
C ASN A 177 -33.01 -9.46 6.43
N LEU A 178 -33.40 -10.09 7.54
CA LEU A 178 -32.59 -11.06 8.26
C LEU A 178 -32.72 -12.43 7.58
N LEU A 179 -31.59 -13.01 7.16
CA LEU A 179 -31.48 -14.39 6.72
C LEU A 179 -30.97 -15.26 7.88
N ILE A 180 -31.56 -16.44 8.02
CA ILE A 180 -31.35 -17.34 9.17
C ILE A 180 -31.09 -18.74 8.67
N SER A 181 -30.00 -19.38 9.09
CA SER A 181 -29.84 -20.84 9.03
C SER A 181 -30.05 -21.48 10.40
N GLY A 182 -30.38 -22.77 10.38
CA GLY A 182 -30.39 -23.58 11.59
C GLY A 182 -30.72 -25.04 11.31
N ALA A 183 -31.15 -25.73 12.35
CA ALA A 183 -31.77 -27.04 12.23
C ALA A 183 -32.99 -27.18 13.14
N PHE A 184 -33.88 -28.11 12.81
CA PHE A 184 -35.10 -28.34 13.59
C PHE A 184 -35.56 -29.79 13.57
N THR A 185 -36.17 -30.22 14.68
CA THR A 185 -36.90 -31.49 14.76
C THR A 185 -38.38 -31.29 14.48
N GLY A 186 -39.11 -32.35 14.09
CA GLY A 186 -40.58 -32.36 14.09
C GLY A 186 -41.23 -31.34 13.14
N SER A 187 -41.97 -30.36 13.65
CA SER A 187 -42.63 -29.33 12.82
C SER A 187 -42.55 -27.95 13.48
N ILE A 188 -42.16 -26.94 12.70
CA ILE A 188 -42.03 -25.54 13.15
C ILE A 188 -42.79 -24.60 12.19
N ASN A 189 -43.08 -23.39 12.64
CA ASN A 189 -43.77 -22.37 11.85
C ASN A 189 -42.93 -21.08 11.75
N LEU A 190 -42.47 -20.78 10.55
CA LEU A 190 -41.69 -19.60 10.15
C LEU A 190 -42.49 -18.81 9.10
N GLY A 191 -43.73 -18.46 9.43
CA GLY A 191 -44.72 -17.94 8.48
C GLY A 191 -45.40 -19.04 7.65
N THR A 192 -44.61 -20.01 7.19
CA THR A 192 -45.05 -21.31 6.67
C THR A 192 -44.70 -22.42 7.66
N GLN A 193 -45.48 -23.51 7.65
CA GLN A 193 -45.17 -24.69 8.47
C GLN A 193 -44.14 -25.58 7.75
N LEU A 194 -42.94 -25.69 8.32
CA LEU A 194 -41.95 -26.69 7.93
C LEU A 194 -42.17 -27.98 8.74
N THR A 195 -41.73 -29.11 8.20
CA THR A 195 -41.76 -30.42 8.89
C THR A 195 -40.57 -31.24 8.44
N SER A 196 -39.81 -31.73 9.41
CA SER A 196 -38.62 -32.55 9.23
C SER A 196 -38.99 -33.90 8.61
N ALA A 197 -38.21 -34.33 7.62
CA ALA A 197 -38.35 -35.64 6.98
C ALA A 197 -37.64 -36.77 7.75
N GLY A 198 -36.73 -36.41 8.68
CA GLY A 198 -35.92 -37.35 9.46
C GLY A 198 -35.99 -37.14 10.98
N GLN A 199 -34.85 -36.79 11.58
CA GLN A 199 -34.70 -36.51 13.01
C GLN A 199 -34.52 -35.00 13.25
N ASN A 200 -33.44 -34.44 12.66
CA ASN A 200 -33.24 -33.02 12.47
C ASN A 200 -33.11 -32.78 10.97
N ASP A 201 -33.79 -31.76 10.44
CA ASP A 201 -33.52 -31.23 9.11
C ASP A 201 -32.86 -29.85 9.26
N ALA A 202 -32.04 -29.43 8.30
CA ALA A 202 -31.59 -28.05 8.19
C ALA A 202 -32.75 -27.15 7.76
N PHE A 203 -32.69 -25.86 8.09
CA PHE A 203 -33.60 -24.85 7.51
C PHE A 203 -32.85 -23.59 7.12
N ILE A 204 -33.43 -22.87 6.16
CA ILE A 204 -33.09 -21.48 5.85
C ILE A 204 -34.39 -20.65 5.75
N ALA A 205 -34.37 -19.42 6.24
CA ALA A 205 -35.52 -18.52 6.22
C ALA A 205 -35.12 -17.04 6.08
N SER A 206 -36.01 -16.24 5.50
CA SER A 206 -35.90 -14.78 5.39
C SER A 206 -37.00 -14.09 6.18
N MET A 207 -36.65 -13.06 6.96
CA MET A 207 -37.53 -12.29 7.82
C MET A 207 -37.27 -10.79 7.67
N SER A 208 -38.32 -10.01 7.39
CA SER A 208 -38.18 -8.57 7.17
C SER A 208 -37.58 -7.82 8.37
N SER A 209 -37.02 -6.63 8.12
CA SER A 209 -36.59 -5.69 9.17
C SER A 209 -37.69 -5.32 10.18
N SER A 210 -38.96 -5.50 9.80
CA SER A 210 -40.16 -5.32 10.63
C SER A 210 -40.68 -6.61 11.29
N GLY A 211 -39.95 -7.72 11.15
CA GLY A 211 -40.23 -9.01 11.74
C GLY A 211 -41.46 -9.73 11.15
N SER A 212 -41.67 -9.61 9.84
CA SER A 212 -42.60 -10.47 9.09
C SER A 212 -41.80 -11.54 8.35
N TRP A 213 -42.26 -12.79 8.37
CA TRP A 213 -41.63 -13.85 7.58
C TRP A 213 -41.88 -13.66 6.09
N ASN A 214 -40.81 -13.63 5.29
CA ASN A 214 -40.86 -13.53 3.84
C ASN A 214 -41.03 -14.93 3.24
N TRP A 215 -40.12 -15.85 3.59
CA TRP A 215 -40.14 -17.26 3.18
C TRP A 215 -39.31 -18.13 4.14
N ALA A 216 -39.54 -19.44 4.10
CA ALA A 216 -38.73 -20.44 4.81
C ALA A 216 -38.75 -21.78 4.06
N LYS A 217 -37.62 -22.52 4.09
CA LYS A 217 -37.46 -23.84 3.46
C LYS A 217 -36.80 -24.84 4.43
N SER A 218 -37.13 -26.13 4.25
CA SER A 218 -36.48 -27.26 4.92
C SER A 218 -35.52 -27.93 3.95
N VAL A 219 -34.34 -28.35 4.42
CA VAL A 219 -33.29 -28.99 3.61
C VAL A 219 -32.75 -30.18 4.40
N GLY A 220 -32.87 -31.39 3.85
CA GLY A 220 -32.48 -32.61 4.55
C GLY A 220 -33.18 -33.85 4.01
N GLY A 221 -32.82 -35.00 4.58
CA GLY A 221 -33.34 -36.31 4.23
C GLY A 221 -34.03 -36.99 5.41
N ALA A 222 -33.70 -38.27 5.65
CA ALA A 222 -34.35 -39.10 6.66
C ALA A 222 -33.53 -39.27 7.96
N SER A 223 -32.35 -38.64 8.06
CA SER A 223 -31.36 -38.86 9.12
C SER A 223 -31.20 -37.63 10.02
N TYR A 224 -29.97 -37.15 10.23
CA TYR A 224 -29.65 -35.87 10.85
C TYR A 224 -29.03 -34.98 9.79
N ASP A 225 -29.60 -33.81 9.58
CA ASP A 225 -29.09 -32.78 8.69
C ASP A 225 -29.13 -31.44 9.46
N SER A 226 -28.12 -30.58 9.29
CA SER A 226 -28.03 -29.33 10.06
C SER A 226 -27.37 -28.21 9.29
N GLY A 227 -28.04 -27.05 9.25
CA GLY A 227 -27.41 -25.79 8.86
C GLY A 227 -26.20 -25.52 9.75
N SER A 228 -25.21 -24.84 9.20
CA SER A 228 -23.89 -24.59 9.81
C SER A 228 -23.38 -23.16 9.55
N GLY A 229 -23.96 -22.45 8.57
CA GLY A 229 -23.73 -21.03 8.30
C GLY A 229 -24.69 -20.52 7.22
N VAL A 230 -24.93 -19.21 7.18
CA VAL A 230 -25.70 -18.55 6.11
C VAL A 230 -25.01 -17.30 5.62
N GLU A 231 -24.84 -17.18 4.30
CA GLU A 231 -24.27 -16.00 3.66
C GLU A 231 -25.19 -15.43 2.58
N TYR A 232 -24.99 -14.16 2.24
CA TYR A 232 -25.73 -13.47 1.19
C TYR A 232 -24.76 -12.88 0.15
N ASP A 233 -24.88 -13.33 -1.10
CA ASP A 233 -24.16 -12.71 -2.20
C ASP A 233 -24.95 -11.53 -2.75
N SER A 234 -24.45 -10.33 -2.44
CA SER A 234 -25.01 -9.06 -2.93
C SER A 234 -24.83 -8.82 -4.44
N SER A 235 -24.03 -9.62 -5.14
CA SER A 235 -23.80 -9.50 -6.59
C SER A 235 -24.79 -10.32 -7.42
N THR A 236 -25.00 -11.60 -7.10
CA THR A 236 -26.05 -12.45 -7.69
C THR A 236 -27.44 -12.26 -7.04
N GLY A 237 -27.48 -11.76 -5.80
CA GLY A 237 -28.69 -11.67 -5.00
C GLY A 237 -29.10 -12.97 -4.30
N TYR A 238 -28.22 -13.99 -4.30
CA TYR A 238 -28.50 -15.31 -3.74
C TYR A 238 -28.22 -15.43 -2.24
N ALA A 239 -29.04 -16.21 -1.55
CA ALA A 239 -28.78 -16.69 -0.19
C ALA A 239 -28.11 -18.07 -0.25
N ILE A 240 -27.15 -18.32 0.65
CA ILE A 240 -26.26 -19.49 0.61
C ILE A 240 -26.36 -20.21 1.96
N LEU A 241 -26.71 -21.50 1.95
CA LEU A 241 -26.76 -22.35 3.16
C LEU A 241 -25.59 -23.34 3.14
N GLY A 242 -24.71 -23.27 4.13
CA GLY A 242 -23.79 -24.36 4.45
C GLY A 242 -24.46 -25.34 5.42
N LEU A 243 -24.45 -26.64 5.13
CA LEU A 243 -24.94 -27.69 6.01
C LEU A 243 -24.05 -28.96 5.98
N PHE A 244 -24.30 -29.87 6.91
CA PHE A 244 -23.87 -31.27 6.81
C PHE A 244 -25.09 -32.20 6.81
N SER A 245 -24.98 -33.36 6.17
CA SER A 245 -26.09 -34.29 5.94
C SER A 245 -25.71 -35.76 6.15
N GLN A 246 -26.61 -36.53 6.77
CA GLN A 246 -26.47 -37.98 7.00
C GLN A 246 -27.39 -38.85 6.12
N SER A 247 -27.96 -38.28 5.06
CA SER A 247 -28.79 -39.04 4.11
C SER A 247 -28.95 -38.32 2.77
N SER A 248 -28.90 -39.07 1.68
CA SER A 248 -29.30 -38.59 0.36
C SER A 248 -30.67 -37.92 0.39
N PHE A 249 -30.79 -36.75 -0.22
CA PHE A 249 -32.04 -36.00 -0.36
C PHE A 249 -32.13 -35.33 -1.73
N SER A 250 -33.35 -35.00 -2.15
CA SER A 250 -33.62 -34.24 -3.38
C SER A 250 -34.21 -32.88 -3.02
N PHE A 251 -33.70 -31.82 -3.64
CA PHE A 251 -34.08 -30.44 -3.38
C PHE A 251 -34.00 -29.64 -4.68
N GLY A 252 -35.10 -29.02 -5.11
CA GLY A 252 -35.12 -28.23 -6.36
C GLY A 252 -34.81 -29.02 -7.63
N GLY A 253 -35.28 -30.27 -7.76
CA GLY A 253 -34.89 -31.16 -8.86
C GLY A 253 -33.52 -31.81 -8.65
N GLN A 254 -32.53 -31.04 -8.18
CA GLN A 254 -31.21 -31.52 -7.78
C GLN A 254 -31.28 -32.60 -6.69
N SER A 255 -30.26 -33.46 -6.63
CA SER A 255 -30.23 -34.62 -5.72
C SER A 255 -28.84 -34.90 -5.16
N PHE A 256 -28.67 -34.69 -3.85
CA PHE A 256 -27.48 -35.06 -3.10
C PHE A 256 -27.45 -36.56 -2.78
N THR A 257 -26.26 -37.18 -2.84
CA THR A 257 -26.04 -38.56 -2.39
C THR A 257 -24.83 -38.66 -1.47
N THR A 258 -25.07 -39.04 -0.21
CA THR A 258 -24.00 -39.26 0.78
C THR A 258 -23.02 -40.35 0.35
N ARG A 259 -21.72 -40.09 0.52
CA ARG A 259 -20.63 -41.04 0.27
C ARG A 259 -20.21 -41.79 1.55
N GLY A 260 -20.50 -41.21 2.73
CA GLY A 260 -19.98 -41.66 4.03
C GLY A 260 -21.04 -41.77 5.12
N TYR A 261 -20.89 -40.98 6.18
CA TYR A 261 -21.77 -40.91 7.35
C TYR A 261 -22.36 -39.52 7.54
N ASN A 262 -21.51 -38.50 7.66
CA ASN A 262 -21.84 -37.11 7.30
C ASN A 262 -21.05 -36.77 6.02
N ASP A 263 -21.67 -36.04 5.10
CA ASP A 263 -20.94 -35.27 4.07
C ASP A 263 -21.31 -33.78 4.19
N SER A 264 -20.47 -32.92 3.61
CA SER A 264 -20.63 -31.46 3.57
C SER A 264 -21.43 -31.02 2.34
N VAL A 265 -22.45 -30.17 2.51
CA VAL A 265 -23.30 -29.73 1.40
C VAL A 265 -23.55 -28.22 1.47
N VAL A 266 -23.40 -27.53 0.35
CA VAL A 266 -23.79 -26.13 0.14
C VAL A 266 -25.00 -26.10 -0.78
N VAL A 267 -26.03 -25.34 -0.42
CA VAL A 267 -27.23 -25.12 -1.24
C VAL A 267 -27.44 -23.63 -1.43
N THR A 268 -27.70 -23.20 -2.66
CA THR A 268 -27.95 -21.79 -3.00
C THR A 268 -29.43 -21.56 -3.31
N PHE A 269 -29.87 -20.32 -3.09
CA PHE A 269 -31.27 -19.93 -3.12
C PHE A 269 -31.42 -18.54 -3.74
N THR A 270 -32.48 -18.35 -4.52
CA THR A 270 -32.87 -17.01 -4.99
C THR A 270 -33.29 -16.12 -3.81
N SER A 271 -33.42 -14.81 -4.04
CA SER A 271 -33.95 -13.86 -3.05
C SER A 271 -35.37 -14.20 -2.56
N ASN A 272 -36.15 -14.96 -3.33
CA ASN A 272 -37.46 -15.51 -2.96
C ASN A 272 -37.39 -16.90 -2.28
N GLY A 273 -36.17 -17.40 -2.05
CA GLY A 273 -35.89 -18.68 -1.42
C GLY A 273 -36.08 -19.88 -2.34
N ASN A 274 -36.26 -19.72 -3.66
CA ASN A 274 -36.30 -20.88 -4.55
C ASN A 274 -34.91 -21.55 -4.60
N PRO A 275 -34.83 -22.88 -4.65
CA PRO A 275 -33.55 -23.57 -4.84
C PRO A 275 -32.90 -23.15 -6.17
N VAL A 276 -31.59 -22.96 -6.13
CA VAL A 276 -30.75 -22.80 -7.32
C VAL A 276 -29.85 -24.05 -7.41
N ALA A 277 -28.59 -23.97 -6.98
CA ALA A 277 -27.62 -25.05 -7.11
C ALA A 277 -27.41 -25.81 -5.80
N LEU A 278 -26.83 -27.01 -5.92
CA LEU A 278 -26.34 -27.82 -4.81
C LEU A 278 -24.91 -28.28 -5.13
N PHE A 279 -23.99 -28.04 -4.20
CA PHE A 279 -22.61 -28.51 -4.26
C PHE A 279 -22.32 -29.34 -3.03
N ASP A 280 -21.56 -30.43 -3.16
CA ASP A 280 -21.23 -31.28 -2.03
C ASP A 280 -19.78 -31.77 -2.05
N ALA A 281 -19.22 -31.92 -0.85
CA ALA A 281 -17.87 -32.38 -0.61
C ALA A 281 -17.87 -33.46 0.47
N GLY A 282 -17.20 -34.58 0.24
CA GLY A 282 -17.33 -35.72 1.15
C GLY A 282 -16.42 -36.91 0.88
N SER A 283 -16.41 -37.85 1.80
CA SER A 283 -15.57 -39.05 1.80
C SER A 283 -16.39 -40.31 2.13
N THR A 284 -15.72 -41.44 2.40
CA THR A 284 -16.40 -42.64 2.92
C THR A 284 -16.54 -42.68 4.44
N LEU A 285 -16.24 -41.57 5.15
CA LEU A 285 -16.26 -41.48 6.61
C LEU A 285 -17.13 -40.33 7.14
N ASP A 286 -16.56 -39.26 7.68
CA ASP A 286 -17.27 -38.31 8.55
C ASP A 286 -16.75 -36.90 8.27
N ASP A 287 -17.51 -36.15 7.47
CA ASP A 287 -17.10 -34.85 6.91
C ASP A 287 -18.24 -33.83 7.07
N ALA A 288 -17.97 -32.68 7.69
CA ALA A 288 -18.99 -31.70 8.05
C ALA A 288 -18.50 -30.26 7.89
N ILE A 289 -19.34 -29.40 7.30
CA ILE A 289 -19.20 -27.94 7.34
C ILE A 289 -19.33 -27.49 8.81
N THR A 290 -18.50 -26.52 9.18
CA THR A 290 -18.56 -25.84 10.49
C THR A 290 -18.78 -24.33 10.38
N GLY A 291 -18.69 -23.78 9.16
CA GLY A 291 -19.04 -22.41 8.83
C GLY A 291 -18.79 -22.16 7.34
N ILE A 292 -19.43 -21.11 6.81
CA ILE A 292 -19.14 -20.53 5.49
C ILE A 292 -18.86 -19.04 5.68
N SER A 293 -18.13 -18.42 4.75
CA SER A 293 -18.09 -16.97 4.63
C SER A 293 -17.84 -16.53 3.19
N LEU A 294 -18.42 -15.40 2.77
CA LEU A 294 -18.29 -14.88 1.42
C LEU A 294 -17.21 -13.80 1.32
N MET A 295 -16.33 -13.92 0.32
CA MET A 295 -15.33 -12.89 0.01
C MET A 295 -15.92 -11.78 -0.86
N SER A 296 -15.32 -10.58 -0.82
CA SER A 296 -15.80 -9.40 -1.56
C SER A 296 -15.72 -9.49 -3.10
N ASN A 297 -15.27 -10.62 -3.63
CA ASN A 297 -15.24 -10.98 -5.05
C ASN A 297 -16.24 -12.11 -5.41
N GLY A 298 -17.16 -12.48 -4.51
CA GLY A 298 -18.14 -13.55 -4.72
C GLY A 298 -17.61 -14.98 -4.49
N ALA A 299 -16.33 -15.15 -4.16
CA ALA A 299 -15.77 -16.45 -3.82
C ALA A 299 -16.27 -16.93 -2.45
N LEU A 300 -16.84 -18.15 -2.40
CA LEU A 300 -17.33 -18.75 -1.16
C LEU A 300 -16.21 -19.52 -0.46
N VAL A 301 -15.94 -19.20 0.80
CA VAL A 301 -14.99 -19.91 1.65
C VAL A 301 -15.77 -20.85 2.57
N VAL A 302 -15.64 -22.15 2.36
CA VAL A 302 -16.26 -23.21 3.16
C VAL A 302 -15.23 -23.79 4.13
N ALA A 303 -15.51 -23.71 5.43
CA ALA A 303 -14.64 -24.24 6.48
C ALA A 303 -15.32 -25.41 7.20
N GLY A 304 -14.65 -26.55 7.23
CA GLY A 304 -15.20 -27.78 7.80
C GLY A 304 -14.15 -28.72 8.36
N ASN A 305 -14.57 -29.93 8.72
CA ASN A 305 -13.69 -31.02 9.15
C ASN A 305 -13.96 -32.26 8.30
N TYR A 306 -12.93 -33.08 8.06
CA TYR A 306 -13.01 -34.29 7.24
C TYR A 306 -12.18 -35.45 7.81
N ASN A 307 -12.46 -36.68 7.36
CA ASN A 307 -11.72 -37.88 7.75
C ASN A 307 -11.64 -38.86 6.56
N GLY A 308 -10.50 -39.53 6.34
CA GLY A 308 -10.30 -40.36 5.15
C GLY A 308 -9.83 -39.53 3.96
N THR A 309 -10.51 -39.60 2.81
CA THR A 309 -10.18 -38.81 1.60
C THR A 309 -11.42 -38.05 1.14
N ILE A 310 -11.44 -36.75 1.37
CA ILE A 310 -12.53 -35.86 0.95
C ILE A 310 -12.35 -35.50 -0.53
N ASP A 311 -13.46 -35.56 -1.25
CA ASP A 311 -13.61 -35.19 -2.65
C ASP A 311 -14.39 -33.86 -2.73
N PHE A 312 -13.92 -32.92 -3.55
CA PHE A 312 -14.55 -31.63 -3.87
C PHE A 312 -14.97 -31.55 -5.35
N GLY A 313 -15.12 -32.70 -6.01
CA GLY A 313 -15.50 -32.82 -7.43
C GLY A 313 -14.35 -32.59 -8.40
N SER A 314 -13.68 -31.44 -8.31
CA SER A 314 -12.51 -31.08 -9.13
C SER A 314 -11.16 -31.43 -8.49
N SER A 315 -11.14 -31.63 -7.16
CA SER A 315 -9.93 -31.88 -6.38
C SER A 315 -10.23 -32.74 -5.15
N SER A 316 -9.20 -33.27 -4.48
CA SER A 316 -9.37 -34.10 -3.27
C SER A 316 -8.21 -33.97 -2.29
N ALA A 317 -8.49 -34.20 -1.00
CA ALA A 317 -7.52 -34.14 0.09
C ALA A 317 -7.58 -35.39 0.98
N ALA A 318 -6.43 -35.88 1.46
CA ALA A 318 -6.34 -37.13 2.21
C ALA A 318 -5.77 -36.93 3.63
N SER A 319 -6.50 -37.44 4.62
CA SER A 319 -6.13 -37.36 6.04
C SER A 319 -4.96 -38.28 6.37
N GLN A 320 -4.04 -37.81 7.23
CA GLN A 320 -2.84 -38.56 7.60
C GLN A 320 -3.09 -39.65 8.66
N SER A 321 -4.31 -39.76 9.20
CA SER A 321 -4.69 -40.83 10.14
C SER A 321 -6.19 -41.09 10.11
N THR A 322 -6.60 -42.36 10.26
CA THR A 322 -7.99 -42.83 10.14
C THR A 322 -8.85 -42.61 11.40
N SER A 323 -8.50 -41.67 12.28
CA SER A 323 -9.12 -41.52 13.60
C SER A 323 -9.02 -40.11 14.20
N VAL A 324 -8.74 -39.10 13.37
CA VAL A 324 -8.69 -37.70 13.76
C VAL A 324 -9.36 -36.90 12.65
N LEU A 325 -10.39 -36.13 13.00
CA LEU A 325 -10.98 -35.12 12.11
C LEU A 325 -9.91 -34.06 11.81
N ILE A 326 -9.68 -33.78 10.54
CA ILE A 326 -8.73 -32.77 10.07
C ILE A 326 -9.54 -31.58 9.54
N PRO A 327 -9.21 -30.32 9.89
CA PRO A 327 -9.87 -29.17 9.32
C PRO A 327 -9.54 -29.03 7.84
N TYR A 328 -10.51 -28.60 7.03
CA TYR A 328 -10.31 -28.15 5.66
C TYR A 328 -10.85 -26.73 5.47
N VAL A 329 -10.28 -26.05 4.47
CA VAL A 329 -10.87 -24.85 3.88
C VAL A 329 -10.95 -25.11 2.38
N TRP A 330 -12.14 -24.95 1.81
CA TRP A 330 -12.41 -25.02 0.38
C TRP A 330 -12.86 -23.63 -0.08
N VAL A 331 -12.44 -23.23 -1.27
CA VAL A 331 -12.76 -21.91 -1.85
C VAL A 331 -13.30 -22.14 -3.25
N THR A 332 -14.45 -21.56 -3.57
CA THR A 332 -15.00 -21.58 -4.93
C THR A 332 -14.44 -20.41 -5.76
N GLU A 333 -14.35 -20.58 -7.08
CA GLU A 333 -13.88 -19.51 -7.98
C GLU A 333 -15.00 -18.49 -8.23
N THR A 334 -16.22 -18.98 -8.47
CA THR A 334 -17.52 -18.28 -8.32
C THR A 334 -18.58 -19.29 -7.86
N ILE A 335 -19.78 -18.82 -7.51
CA ILE A 335 -20.94 -19.68 -7.17
C ILE A 335 -21.72 -19.93 -8.46
N ALA A 336 -21.94 -21.20 -8.83
CA ALA A 336 -22.68 -21.55 -10.05
C ALA A 336 -24.21 -21.54 -9.86
N VAL A 337 -24.92 -21.39 -10.97
CA VAL A 337 -26.37 -21.29 -11.07
C VAL A 337 -26.99 -22.66 -11.43
N LEU A 338 -28.31 -22.77 -11.46
CA LEU A 338 -29.05 -23.94 -11.94
C LEU A 338 -29.24 -23.85 -13.46
N ASP A 339 -28.97 -24.96 -14.14
CA ASP A 339 -29.05 -25.17 -15.59
C ASP A 339 -29.71 -26.56 -15.79
N ALA A 340 -30.92 -26.59 -16.34
CA ALA A 340 -31.80 -27.77 -16.31
C ALA A 340 -31.53 -28.81 -17.41
N ASP A 341 -31.07 -28.39 -18.59
CA ASP A 341 -30.81 -29.27 -19.74
C ASP A 341 -29.35 -29.27 -20.23
N GLY A 342 -28.51 -28.38 -19.70
CA GLY A 342 -27.05 -28.41 -19.79
C GLY A 342 -26.46 -27.49 -20.86
N ASP A 343 -27.12 -26.36 -21.13
CA ASP A 343 -26.83 -25.48 -22.26
C ASP A 343 -25.84 -24.33 -21.91
N GLY A 344 -25.74 -23.97 -20.62
CA GLY A 344 -24.88 -22.90 -20.08
C GLY A 344 -25.60 -21.64 -19.61
N VAL A 345 -26.91 -21.54 -19.81
CA VAL A 345 -27.82 -20.49 -19.31
C VAL A 345 -28.47 -20.95 -17.99
N ALA A 346 -29.12 -20.04 -17.27
CA ALA A 346 -29.73 -20.32 -15.97
C ALA A 346 -31.25 -20.42 -16.04
N ASP A 347 -31.88 -21.40 -15.37
CA ASP A 347 -33.34 -21.64 -15.36
C ASP A 347 -34.23 -20.39 -15.10
N ASP A 348 -33.74 -19.41 -14.33
CA ASP A 348 -34.46 -18.17 -14.00
C ASP A 348 -34.30 -17.06 -15.07
N ASP A 349 -33.32 -17.18 -15.97
CA ASP A 349 -32.97 -16.26 -17.07
C ASP A 349 -33.15 -16.91 -18.47
N ASP A 350 -33.64 -18.15 -18.53
CA ASP A 350 -33.78 -18.99 -19.73
C ASP A 350 -35.23 -18.91 -20.32
N ASN A 351 -35.33 -18.72 -21.63
CA ASN A 351 -36.58 -18.62 -22.39
C ASN A 351 -37.12 -19.96 -22.92
N CYS A 352 -36.32 -21.03 -22.92
CA CYS A 352 -36.77 -22.40 -23.15
C CYS A 352 -36.19 -23.40 -22.11
N PRO A 353 -36.55 -23.34 -20.80
CA PRO A 353 -35.94 -24.10 -19.68
C PRO A 353 -36.02 -25.65 -19.68
N ASN A 354 -36.27 -26.26 -20.83
CA ASN A 354 -36.30 -27.71 -21.06
C ASN A 354 -35.78 -28.08 -22.49
N THR A 355 -35.32 -27.12 -23.30
CA THR A 355 -34.93 -27.30 -24.72
C THR A 355 -33.64 -26.53 -25.13
N ALA A 356 -32.59 -26.58 -24.31
CA ALA A 356 -31.19 -26.27 -24.60
C ALA A 356 -30.90 -25.40 -25.84
N ASN A 357 -30.95 -24.08 -25.68
CA ASN A 357 -30.69 -23.05 -26.68
C ASN A 357 -29.68 -22.00 -26.16
N PRO A 358 -28.36 -22.28 -26.20
CA PRO A 358 -27.34 -21.45 -25.54
C PRO A 358 -27.20 -20.00 -26.04
N GLY A 359 -27.83 -19.66 -27.19
CA GLY A 359 -27.90 -18.31 -27.72
C GLY A 359 -29.10 -17.50 -27.21
N GLN A 360 -30.08 -18.16 -26.59
CA GLN A 360 -31.33 -17.58 -26.07
C GLN A 360 -32.09 -16.78 -27.11
N GLU A 361 -32.08 -17.28 -28.34
CA GLU A 361 -32.85 -16.74 -29.45
C GLU A 361 -34.35 -16.72 -29.10
N ASN A 362 -35.01 -15.61 -29.42
CA ASN A 362 -36.44 -15.36 -29.27
C ASN A 362 -36.73 -14.15 -30.17
N THR A 363 -37.36 -14.42 -31.31
CA THR A 363 -37.46 -13.46 -32.41
C THR A 363 -38.53 -12.40 -32.20
N ASP A 364 -39.73 -12.77 -31.71
CA ASP A 364 -40.85 -11.85 -31.51
C ASP A 364 -40.90 -11.14 -30.15
N GLN A 365 -40.13 -11.63 -29.17
CA GLN A 365 -40.07 -11.20 -27.77
C GLN A 365 -41.32 -11.58 -26.93
N ASP A 366 -41.94 -12.72 -27.24
CA ASP A 366 -42.92 -13.44 -26.41
C ASP A 366 -42.25 -14.05 -25.13
N SER A 367 -43.04 -14.81 -24.39
CA SER A 367 -42.69 -15.64 -23.25
C SER A 367 -42.10 -17.02 -23.58
N GLU A 368 -42.20 -17.50 -24.82
CA GLU A 368 -41.55 -18.73 -25.31
C GLU A 368 -40.39 -18.32 -26.26
N GLY A 369 -39.36 -19.15 -26.39
CA GLY A 369 -38.19 -18.85 -27.24
C GLY A 369 -38.15 -19.66 -28.54
N ASP A 370 -37.25 -19.29 -29.45
CA ASP A 370 -37.00 -19.89 -30.77
C ASP A 370 -36.78 -21.43 -30.77
N ALA A 371 -36.51 -22.04 -29.62
CA ALA A 371 -36.31 -23.49 -29.49
C ALA A 371 -37.55 -24.24 -28.98
N CYS A 372 -38.60 -23.53 -28.57
CA CYS A 372 -39.78 -24.09 -27.94
C CYS A 372 -41.13 -23.52 -28.43
N ASP A 373 -41.15 -22.40 -29.18
CA ASP A 373 -42.35 -21.89 -29.88
C ASP A 373 -42.71 -22.72 -31.15
N SER A 374 -43.64 -22.20 -31.96
CA SER A 374 -44.28 -22.85 -33.11
C SER A 374 -44.89 -21.88 -34.14
N ASP A 375 -44.59 -20.59 -33.98
CA ASP A 375 -44.97 -19.44 -34.81
C ASP A 375 -43.90 -18.35 -34.52
N ASP A 376 -42.62 -18.67 -34.80
CA ASP A 376 -41.41 -18.01 -34.24
C ASP A 376 -41.37 -16.46 -34.35
N ASP A 377 -42.07 -15.84 -35.32
CA ASP A 377 -42.19 -14.38 -35.48
C ASP A 377 -43.63 -13.82 -35.26
N ASN A 378 -44.60 -14.70 -34.98
CA ASN A 378 -46.03 -14.40 -34.82
C ASN A 378 -46.71 -13.70 -36.02
N ASP A 379 -46.31 -13.99 -37.26
CA ASP A 379 -47.09 -13.63 -38.47
C ASP A 379 -48.40 -14.44 -38.59
N GLY A 380 -48.43 -15.69 -38.12
CA GLY A 380 -49.58 -16.60 -38.19
C GLY A 380 -49.50 -17.69 -39.27
N ILE A 381 -48.37 -17.84 -39.96
CA ILE A 381 -47.96 -19.03 -40.72
C ILE A 381 -46.97 -19.82 -39.86
N THR A 382 -47.47 -20.81 -39.11
CA THR A 382 -46.60 -21.70 -38.32
C THR A 382 -45.48 -22.32 -39.17
N ASP A 383 -44.23 -22.24 -38.72
CA ASP A 383 -42.98 -22.77 -39.33
C ASP A 383 -43.02 -24.24 -39.81
N ASN A 384 -44.01 -25.02 -39.37
CA ASN A 384 -44.29 -26.39 -39.82
C ASN A 384 -45.21 -26.49 -41.07
N PHE A 385 -45.63 -25.37 -41.64
CA PHE A 385 -46.31 -25.18 -42.93
C PHE A 385 -45.48 -24.12 -43.69
N PRO A 386 -45.19 -24.28 -45.00
CA PRO A 386 -44.08 -23.57 -45.63
C PRO A 386 -44.15 -22.06 -45.42
N ASP A 387 -43.26 -21.64 -44.54
CA ASP A 387 -42.84 -20.31 -44.18
C ASP A 387 -41.34 -20.26 -44.47
N ASN A 388 -40.91 -19.28 -45.28
CA ASN A 388 -39.53 -19.10 -45.67
C ASN A 388 -38.77 -18.10 -44.77
N CYS A 389 -39.47 -17.33 -43.93
CA CYS A 389 -38.93 -16.23 -43.13
C CYS A 389 -39.10 -16.34 -41.59
N PRO A 390 -39.24 -17.52 -40.93
CA PRO A 390 -39.72 -17.65 -39.54
C PRO A 390 -38.96 -16.87 -38.47
N ARG A 391 -37.74 -16.41 -38.77
CA ARG A 391 -36.82 -15.76 -37.82
C ARG A 391 -36.21 -14.47 -38.36
N ASN A 392 -36.78 -13.90 -39.44
CA ASN A 392 -36.09 -12.91 -40.27
C ASN A 392 -36.48 -11.43 -40.02
N SER A 393 -37.09 -11.16 -38.85
CA SER A 393 -36.99 -9.94 -38.03
C SER A 393 -38.08 -8.84 -38.07
N GLN A 394 -39.16 -8.94 -38.85
CA GLN A 394 -40.40 -8.22 -38.55
C GLN A 394 -41.46 -9.16 -37.95
N THR A 395 -41.87 -8.86 -36.72
CA THR A 395 -42.74 -9.74 -35.93
C THR A 395 -44.13 -9.15 -35.67
N GLY A 396 -45.10 -10.02 -35.37
CA GLY A 396 -46.46 -9.64 -34.96
C GLY A 396 -47.28 -8.93 -36.05
N TRP A 397 -47.10 -9.33 -37.31
CA TRP A 397 -47.84 -8.82 -38.47
C TRP A 397 -48.88 -9.86 -38.94
N THR A 398 -49.10 -10.02 -40.26
CA THR A 398 -49.93 -11.09 -40.86
C THR A 398 -49.73 -11.13 -42.37
N SER A 399 -49.40 -12.28 -42.95
CA SER A 399 -49.29 -12.46 -44.40
C SER A 399 -50.65 -12.26 -45.13
N THR A 400 -50.68 -11.35 -46.11
CA THR A 400 -51.91 -10.97 -46.84
C THR A 400 -51.62 -10.48 -48.27
N ARG A 401 -52.54 -10.79 -49.21
CA ARG A 401 -52.32 -10.56 -50.65
C ARG A 401 -53.52 -9.97 -51.41
N ASP A 402 -53.29 -8.97 -52.27
CA ASP A 402 -54.34 -8.37 -53.14
C ASP A 402 -53.88 -8.13 -54.61
N PHE A 403 -54.34 -9.01 -55.51
CA PHE A 403 -54.08 -8.91 -56.96
C PHE A 403 -54.77 -7.74 -57.69
N ASP A 404 -55.80 -7.10 -57.12
CA ASP A 404 -56.46 -5.92 -57.71
C ASP A 404 -55.76 -4.61 -57.27
N ASN A 405 -54.89 -4.65 -56.25
CA ASN A 405 -54.07 -3.53 -55.78
C ASN A 405 -52.78 -4.05 -55.11
N PRO A 406 -51.66 -4.23 -55.85
CA PRO A 406 -50.41 -4.77 -55.30
C PRO A 406 -49.88 -4.00 -54.07
N ALA A 407 -50.05 -2.67 -54.05
CA ALA A 407 -49.75 -1.82 -52.89
C ALA A 407 -50.76 -1.97 -51.71
N SER A 408 -51.39 -3.14 -51.58
CA SER A 408 -52.04 -3.64 -50.37
C SER A 408 -52.01 -5.17 -50.26
N SER A 409 -51.08 -5.82 -50.95
CA SER A 409 -50.39 -6.96 -50.34
C SER A 409 -49.53 -6.46 -49.17
N THR A 410 -49.26 -7.36 -48.24
CA THR A 410 -48.08 -7.34 -47.35
C THR A 410 -47.16 -8.54 -47.63
N ASP A 411 -47.57 -9.38 -48.58
CA ASP A 411 -46.97 -10.63 -49.01
C ASP A 411 -47.52 -10.94 -50.44
N TRP A 412 -46.68 -10.93 -51.48
CA TRP A 412 -47.07 -10.99 -52.90
C TRP A 412 -47.04 -12.42 -53.49
N ASP A 413 -46.12 -13.26 -53.04
CA ASP A 413 -45.96 -14.66 -53.47
C ASP A 413 -46.73 -15.66 -52.54
N ASN A 414 -46.81 -15.35 -51.24
CA ASN A 414 -47.42 -16.10 -50.14
C ASN A 414 -46.61 -17.23 -49.52
N ASP A 415 -45.32 -17.00 -49.31
CA ASP A 415 -44.37 -17.89 -48.64
C ASP A 415 -44.04 -17.57 -47.17
N GLY A 416 -44.59 -16.50 -46.58
CA GLY A 416 -44.32 -16.09 -45.18
C GLY A 416 -43.33 -14.94 -45.03
N CYS A 417 -42.62 -14.55 -46.08
CA CYS A 417 -41.85 -13.32 -46.14
C CYS A 417 -42.76 -12.09 -46.43
N LYS A 418 -42.22 -10.88 -46.22
CA LYS A 418 -42.99 -9.62 -46.25
C LYS A 418 -42.42 -8.55 -47.20
N ASP A 419 -43.10 -8.32 -48.33
CA ASP A 419 -42.92 -7.24 -49.33
C ASP A 419 -42.16 -5.96 -48.87
N ASP A 420 -42.60 -5.35 -47.76
CA ASP A 420 -42.09 -4.05 -47.28
C ASP A 420 -41.15 -4.17 -46.07
N HIS A 421 -40.44 -5.29 -45.93
CA HIS A 421 -39.39 -5.52 -44.92
C HIS A 421 -38.20 -6.29 -45.53
N PRO A 422 -36.93 -6.10 -45.07
CA PRO A 422 -35.75 -6.81 -45.61
C PRO A 422 -35.68 -8.33 -45.36
N GLU A 423 -36.82 -8.96 -45.09
CA GLU A 423 -36.94 -10.41 -44.91
C GLU A 423 -37.38 -11.10 -46.19
N ASP A 424 -38.35 -10.50 -46.90
CA ASP A 424 -38.46 -10.68 -48.33
C ASP A 424 -37.48 -9.75 -49.03
N LEU A 425 -36.90 -10.24 -50.12
CA LEU A 425 -36.07 -9.47 -51.04
C LEU A 425 -36.24 -9.98 -52.48
N ASP A 426 -37.24 -10.81 -52.79
CA ASP A 426 -37.53 -11.40 -54.11
C ASP A 426 -39.07 -11.51 -54.23
N ASP A 427 -39.72 -10.36 -54.34
CA ASP A 427 -41.17 -10.12 -54.18
C ASP A 427 -42.03 -11.15 -54.96
N ASP A 428 -41.60 -11.65 -56.14
CA ASP A 428 -42.31 -12.66 -56.95
C ASP A 428 -41.66 -14.05 -57.12
N ASN A 429 -40.53 -14.29 -56.43
CA ASN A 429 -39.85 -15.57 -56.25
C ASN A 429 -39.26 -16.15 -57.57
N ASP A 430 -38.46 -15.31 -58.22
CA ASP A 430 -37.78 -15.51 -59.49
C ASP A 430 -36.29 -15.90 -59.31
N GLY A 431 -35.66 -15.47 -58.22
CA GLY A 431 -34.26 -15.75 -57.88
C GLY A 431 -33.29 -14.58 -58.11
N ILE A 432 -33.74 -13.45 -58.66
CA ILE A 432 -33.07 -12.14 -58.57
C ILE A 432 -33.75 -11.33 -57.45
N LEU A 433 -32.99 -10.47 -56.76
CA LEU A 433 -33.50 -9.73 -55.60
C LEU A 433 -34.04 -8.35 -55.99
N ASP A 434 -35.12 -7.86 -55.36
CA ASP A 434 -35.79 -6.55 -55.57
C ASP A 434 -34.88 -5.31 -55.69
N GLY A 435 -33.69 -5.37 -55.11
CA GLY A 435 -32.68 -4.29 -55.14
C GLY A 435 -31.75 -4.34 -56.35
N ASP A 436 -31.60 -5.52 -56.95
CA ASP A 436 -30.80 -5.85 -58.13
C ASP A 436 -31.69 -6.18 -59.35
N ASP A 437 -33.00 -6.40 -59.16
CA ASP A 437 -34.03 -6.62 -60.18
C ASP A 437 -34.58 -5.29 -60.74
N SER A 438 -34.59 -5.14 -62.06
CA SER A 438 -35.18 -4.00 -62.78
C SER A 438 -36.73 -4.02 -62.83
N CYS A 439 -37.35 -5.18 -62.60
CA CYS A 439 -38.80 -5.38 -62.53
C CYS A 439 -39.28 -6.30 -61.38
N PRO A 440 -39.03 -5.96 -60.09
CA PRO A 440 -39.32 -6.75 -58.86
C PRO A 440 -40.73 -7.32 -58.67
N ARG A 441 -41.68 -6.93 -59.52
CA ARG A 441 -43.06 -7.44 -59.50
C ARG A 441 -43.50 -7.63 -60.94
N THR A 442 -43.35 -8.84 -61.44
CA THR A 442 -43.63 -9.26 -62.82
C THR A 442 -44.93 -8.63 -63.35
N SER A 443 -44.87 -8.07 -64.56
CA SER A 443 -46.06 -7.47 -65.18
C SER A 443 -47.13 -8.52 -65.57
N TYR A 444 -46.80 -9.80 -65.39
CA TYR A 444 -47.57 -10.95 -65.86
C TYR A 444 -48.67 -11.38 -64.88
N ASN A 445 -49.89 -11.61 -65.39
CA ASN A 445 -51.06 -11.97 -64.58
C ASN A 445 -51.68 -13.32 -64.99
N PRO A 446 -51.81 -14.30 -64.07
CA PRO A 446 -51.29 -14.30 -62.69
C PRO A 446 -49.75 -14.39 -62.67
N PRO A 447 -49.09 -13.98 -61.56
CA PRO A 447 -47.64 -14.12 -61.37
C PRO A 447 -47.14 -15.56 -61.54
N ARG A 448 -45.81 -15.72 -61.67
CA ARG A 448 -45.18 -17.01 -62.03
C ARG A 448 -44.11 -17.45 -61.01
N PRO A 449 -44.50 -17.90 -59.80
CA PRO A 449 -43.58 -18.49 -58.80
C PRO A 449 -43.10 -19.90 -59.26
N THR A 450 -42.45 -19.95 -60.42
CA THR A 450 -42.01 -21.11 -61.24
C THR A 450 -41.28 -20.68 -62.53
N TRP A 451 -41.34 -19.41 -62.95
CA TRP A 451 -40.25 -18.85 -63.76
C TRP A 451 -39.09 -18.51 -62.82
N VAL A 452 -37.90 -18.39 -63.38
CA VAL A 452 -36.68 -17.93 -62.72
C VAL A 452 -35.80 -17.28 -63.78
N SER A 453 -35.01 -16.28 -63.41
CA SER A 453 -33.93 -15.78 -64.27
C SER A 453 -33.01 -16.94 -64.73
N ASP A 454 -32.72 -16.98 -66.03
CA ASP A 454 -31.67 -17.84 -66.57
C ASP A 454 -31.01 -17.24 -67.82
N LEU A 455 -29.69 -17.47 -67.94
CA LEU A 455 -28.76 -17.02 -69.00
C LEU A 455 -29.12 -17.42 -70.45
N ALA A 456 -30.37 -17.78 -70.72
CA ALA A 456 -30.94 -17.99 -72.05
C ALA A 456 -32.30 -17.27 -72.27
N THR A 457 -32.79 -16.50 -71.29
CA THR A 457 -33.94 -15.56 -71.43
C THR A 457 -33.84 -14.26 -70.60
N ASP A 458 -32.80 -14.14 -69.79
CA ASP A 458 -32.28 -12.95 -69.12
C ASP A 458 -30.75 -13.08 -69.29
N MET A 459 -30.06 -12.08 -69.86
CA MET A 459 -28.67 -12.24 -70.35
C MET A 459 -27.60 -11.57 -69.48
N ASP A 460 -27.91 -10.45 -68.84
CA ASP A 460 -27.06 -9.79 -67.85
C ASP A 460 -27.37 -10.24 -66.41
N GLY A 461 -28.60 -10.68 -66.15
CA GLY A 461 -29.07 -11.18 -64.86
C GLY A 461 -29.87 -10.16 -64.05
N ASP A 462 -30.47 -9.15 -64.69
CA ASP A 462 -31.17 -8.05 -64.02
C ASP A 462 -32.63 -8.35 -63.61
N GLY A 463 -33.05 -9.61 -63.69
CA GLY A 463 -34.42 -10.06 -63.36
C GLY A 463 -35.43 -9.76 -64.48
N CYS A 464 -35.17 -8.76 -65.32
CA CYS A 464 -35.97 -8.52 -66.50
C CYS A 464 -35.58 -9.43 -67.66
N ARG A 465 -36.58 -9.65 -68.51
CA ARG A 465 -36.58 -10.75 -69.46
C ARG A 465 -36.42 -10.22 -70.88
N ASP A 466 -35.28 -10.49 -71.53
CA ASP A 466 -34.82 -9.85 -72.78
C ASP A 466 -35.85 -9.82 -73.93
N SER A 467 -36.80 -10.75 -73.97
CA SER A 467 -37.80 -10.78 -75.05
C SER A 467 -39.02 -9.88 -74.88
N ASP A 468 -39.28 -9.31 -73.70
CA ASP A 468 -40.46 -8.47 -73.46
C ASP A 468 -40.40 -7.46 -72.29
N GLU A 469 -39.44 -7.54 -71.36
CA GLU A 469 -39.41 -6.67 -70.17
C GLU A 469 -38.11 -5.83 -70.01
N ASP A 470 -36.96 -6.26 -70.56
CA ASP A 470 -35.69 -5.50 -70.60
C ASP A 470 -35.49 -4.64 -71.89
N ILE A 471 -34.50 -3.73 -71.88
CA ILE A 471 -33.99 -2.86 -72.97
C ILE A 471 -32.44 -2.71 -73.02
N ASN A 472 -31.64 -3.49 -72.29
CA ASN A 472 -30.19 -3.34 -72.13
C ASN A 472 -29.46 -4.71 -72.06
N ASP A 473 -29.60 -5.53 -73.12
CA ASP A 473 -29.24 -6.96 -73.26
C ASP A 473 -27.90 -7.47 -72.64
N ASP A 474 -26.96 -6.63 -72.20
CA ASP A 474 -25.71 -7.04 -71.53
C ASP A 474 -25.33 -6.25 -70.23
N GLY A 475 -26.22 -5.41 -69.71
CA GLY A 475 -26.12 -4.84 -68.36
C GLY A 475 -25.07 -3.75 -68.13
N ASP A 476 -24.46 -3.22 -69.19
CA ASP A 476 -23.38 -2.24 -69.07
C ASP A 476 -23.87 -0.78 -68.98
N ALA A 477 -22.93 0.17 -68.85
CA ALA A 477 -23.23 1.59 -68.65
C ALA A 477 -23.79 2.33 -69.88
N PHE A 478 -24.03 1.64 -71.00
CA PHE A 478 -24.34 2.23 -72.30
C PHE A 478 -25.47 1.48 -73.02
N ASP A 479 -26.72 1.98 -72.98
CA ASP A 479 -27.85 1.32 -73.66
C ASP A 479 -27.48 0.88 -75.09
N ASP A 480 -27.84 -0.34 -75.48
CA ASP A 480 -27.98 -1.03 -76.81
C ASP A 480 -27.71 -0.22 -78.11
N SER A 481 -28.04 1.07 -78.09
CA SER A 481 -27.94 2.05 -79.17
C SER A 481 -26.76 3.04 -79.07
N PHE A 482 -25.94 2.97 -78.03
CA PHE A 482 -24.83 3.88 -77.72
C PHE A 482 -23.48 3.20 -77.45
N ASP A 483 -23.46 1.91 -77.17
CA ASP A 483 -22.25 1.11 -77.04
C ASP A 483 -21.63 0.72 -78.43
N ASP A 484 -20.33 0.47 -78.46
CA ASP A 484 -19.58 -0.12 -79.58
C ASP A 484 -19.46 -1.68 -79.47
N CYS A 485 -19.83 -2.31 -78.35
CA CYS A 485 -19.68 -3.74 -78.01
C CYS A 485 -20.98 -4.56 -77.65
N PRO A 486 -22.23 -4.26 -78.09
CA PRO A 486 -23.47 -4.35 -77.27
C PRO A 486 -24.11 -5.76 -77.15
N THR A 487 -23.30 -6.74 -76.77
CA THR A 487 -23.65 -8.11 -76.33
C THR A 487 -22.47 -8.71 -75.53
N TYR A 488 -21.64 -7.84 -74.95
CA TYR A 488 -20.37 -8.13 -74.29
C TYR A 488 -19.91 -6.94 -73.42
N TYR A 489 -20.59 -6.78 -72.28
CA TYR A 489 -20.31 -5.87 -71.16
C TYR A 489 -18.88 -5.28 -71.12
N GLY A 490 -18.78 -3.96 -71.15
CA GLY A 490 -17.50 -3.26 -71.06
C GLY A 490 -17.53 -1.94 -70.29
N THR A 491 -16.53 -1.72 -69.45
CA THR A 491 -16.42 -0.53 -68.59
C THR A 491 -15.52 0.56 -69.15
N SER A 492 -14.89 0.35 -70.31
CA SER A 492 -13.88 1.27 -70.85
C SER A 492 -14.46 2.67 -71.16
N THR A 493 -13.71 3.72 -70.80
CA THR A 493 -14.08 5.12 -71.09
C THR A 493 -12.96 5.94 -71.75
N GLN A 494 -11.75 5.37 -71.85
CA GLN A 494 -10.60 5.85 -72.60
C GLN A 494 -10.12 4.75 -73.55
N GLY A 495 -9.66 5.13 -74.74
CA GLY A 495 -9.42 4.17 -75.83
C GLY A 495 -10.70 3.94 -76.64
N GLU A 496 -11.23 2.72 -76.62
CA GLU A 496 -12.58 2.35 -77.10
C GLU A 496 -13.58 2.48 -75.92
N GLN A 497 -14.90 2.55 -76.17
CA GLN A 497 -15.91 2.87 -75.13
C GLN A 497 -16.96 1.75 -75.04
N GLY A 498 -17.30 1.33 -73.81
CA GLY A 498 -18.24 0.22 -73.57
C GLY A 498 -17.67 -1.16 -73.92
N CYS A 499 -16.34 -1.27 -74.06
CA CYS A 499 -15.65 -2.51 -74.37
C CYS A 499 -14.74 -2.92 -73.20
N ALA A 500 -14.07 -4.06 -73.35
CA ALA A 500 -13.25 -4.66 -72.30
C ALA A 500 -12.16 -3.72 -71.75
N ASP A 501 -12.23 -3.52 -70.44
CA ASP A 501 -11.26 -2.89 -69.55
C ASP A 501 -11.05 -3.91 -68.42
N SER A 502 -10.08 -4.81 -68.63
CA SER A 502 -9.91 -6.07 -67.88
C SER A 502 -9.42 -5.89 -66.44
N ASP A 503 -9.02 -4.69 -66.04
CA ASP A 503 -8.58 -4.37 -64.68
C ASP A 503 -9.22 -3.11 -64.07
N GLY A 504 -9.95 -2.31 -64.85
CA GLY A 504 -10.80 -1.21 -64.41
C GLY A 504 -10.14 0.17 -64.45
N ASP A 505 -8.98 0.33 -65.09
CA ASP A 505 -8.18 1.57 -65.08
C ASP A 505 -8.76 2.72 -65.94
N THR A 506 -9.89 2.47 -66.61
CA THR A 506 -10.60 3.27 -67.60
C THR A 506 -10.14 3.14 -69.05
N TRP A 507 -8.96 2.57 -69.33
CA TRP A 507 -8.49 2.29 -70.69
C TRP A 507 -8.97 0.93 -71.18
N SER A 508 -9.37 0.85 -72.46
CA SER A 508 -9.64 -0.44 -73.10
C SER A 508 -8.36 -1.30 -73.25
N ASP A 509 -8.48 -2.62 -73.10
CA ASP A 509 -7.39 -3.62 -73.15
C ASP A 509 -6.39 -3.43 -74.32
N ASP A 510 -6.90 -3.05 -75.50
CA ASP A 510 -6.12 -2.91 -76.74
C ASP A 510 -5.32 -1.58 -76.79
N THR A 511 -5.44 -0.73 -75.76
CA THR A 511 -4.77 0.59 -75.65
C THR A 511 -3.85 0.76 -74.46
N ASP A 512 -4.02 -0.02 -73.40
CA ASP A 512 -3.18 0.03 -72.20
C ASP A 512 -1.81 -0.70 -72.39
N THR A 513 -0.81 -0.29 -71.61
CA THR A 513 0.52 -0.91 -71.50
C THR A 513 0.53 -2.13 -70.56
N CYS A 514 -0.39 -2.20 -69.60
CA CYS A 514 -0.42 -3.15 -68.49
C CYS A 514 -1.74 -3.96 -68.29
N PRO A 515 -2.50 -4.39 -69.34
CA PRO A 515 -3.98 -4.59 -69.33
C PRO A 515 -4.53 -5.82 -68.59
N LEU A 516 -3.96 -6.09 -67.41
CA LEU A 516 -4.34 -7.06 -66.38
C LEU A 516 -3.86 -6.57 -64.99
N GLN A 517 -3.54 -5.27 -64.84
CA GLN A 517 -2.93 -4.63 -63.67
C GLN A 517 -3.26 -3.12 -63.64
N PHE A 518 -4.44 -2.81 -63.09
CA PHE A 518 -4.99 -1.47 -62.87
C PHE A 518 -3.94 -0.39 -62.61
N GLY A 519 -4.03 0.72 -63.35
CA GLY A 519 -3.01 1.75 -63.31
C GLY A 519 -3.42 3.18 -63.67
N ASN A 520 -2.78 4.13 -63.00
CA ASN A 520 -2.97 5.56 -63.23
C ASN A 520 -1.72 6.23 -63.82
N SER A 521 -0.65 5.47 -64.11
CA SER A 521 0.63 6.03 -64.55
C SER A 521 0.50 6.86 -65.84
N THR A 522 1.24 7.96 -65.91
CA THR A 522 1.23 8.85 -67.09
C THR A 522 2.62 9.25 -67.59
N ALA A 523 3.67 9.03 -66.79
CA ALA A 523 5.06 9.35 -67.10
C ALA A 523 5.78 8.21 -67.85
N ASN A 524 6.99 8.51 -68.32
CA ASN A 524 7.95 7.63 -69.02
C ASN A 524 7.44 6.85 -70.28
N GLY A 525 6.15 6.93 -70.62
CA GLY A 525 5.54 6.13 -71.69
C GLY A 525 5.03 4.75 -71.25
N LYS A 526 4.88 4.53 -69.93
CA LYS A 526 3.97 3.51 -69.38
C LYS A 526 2.68 4.23 -69.02
N VAL A 527 1.61 3.98 -69.76
CA VAL A 527 0.25 4.44 -69.41
C VAL A 527 -0.56 3.24 -68.96
N GLY A 528 -1.41 3.44 -67.96
CA GLY A 528 -2.28 2.40 -67.36
C GLY A 528 -1.55 1.31 -66.56
N CYS A 529 -0.30 1.57 -66.16
CA CYS A 529 0.39 0.73 -65.20
C CYS A 529 0.22 1.29 -63.77
N LEU A 530 0.31 0.43 -62.76
CA LEU A 530 0.23 0.83 -61.35
C LEU A 530 1.25 1.94 -61.02
N ASP A 531 0.73 2.99 -60.37
CA ASP A 531 1.38 4.22 -59.93
C ASP A 531 0.76 4.50 -58.55
N SER A 532 1.44 4.06 -57.49
CA SER A 532 0.80 3.83 -56.18
C SER A 532 0.70 5.06 -55.28
N ASP A 533 1.31 6.18 -55.66
CA ASP A 533 1.20 7.46 -54.95
C ASP A 533 0.61 8.62 -55.79
N GLY A 534 0.61 8.49 -57.12
CA GLY A 534 0.02 9.46 -58.05
C GLY A 534 0.96 10.57 -58.52
N ASP A 535 2.28 10.46 -58.34
CA ASP A 535 3.25 11.39 -58.93
C ASP A 535 3.26 11.32 -60.49
N GLY A 536 2.92 10.15 -61.03
CA GLY A 536 2.79 9.85 -62.46
C GLY A 536 3.76 8.77 -62.99
N TRP A 537 4.83 8.43 -62.28
CA TRP A 537 5.69 7.28 -62.61
C TRP A 537 4.98 5.98 -62.22
N ALA A 538 5.27 4.90 -62.96
CA ALA A 538 4.76 3.58 -62.59
C ALA A 538 5.77 2.91 -61.64
N ASN A 539 5.30 2.24 -60.59
CA ASN A 539 6.09 1.46 -59.60
C ASN A 539 7.25 0.63 -60.21
N VAL A 540 7.09 0.19 -61.46
CA VAL A 540 8.05 -0.61 -62.21
C VAL A 540 9.23 0.16 -62.87
N ASP A 541 9.26 1.50 -62.80
CA ASP A 541 10.41 2.37 -63.13
C ASP A 541 10.74 3.35 -61.99
N ASP A 542 10.09 3.23 -60.85
CA ASP A 542 10.20 4.10 -59.67
C ASP A 542 11.15 3.47 -58.64
N ALA A 543 11.67 4.29 -57.72
CA ALA A 543 12.41 3.89 -56.52
C ALA A 543 11.60 4.07 -55.23
N PHE A 544 10.57 4.91 -55.25
CA PHE A 544 9.83 5.40 -54.08
C PHE A 544 8.31 5.33 -54.24
N ASP A 545 7.80 4.23 -54.81
CA ASP A 545 6.40 3.82 -55.06
C ASP A 545 5.24 4.36 -54.17
N TYR A 546 5.53 4.92 -52.99
CA TYR A 546 4.58 5.37 -51.98
C TYR A 546 4.86 6.79 -51.42
N GLU A 547 5.77 7.57 -52.03
CA GLU A 547 6.13 8.94 -51.62
C GLU A 547 6.19 9.88 -52.84
N PRO A 548 5.10 10.60 -53.17
CA PRO A 548 4.89 11.29 -54.46
C PRO A 548 5.69 12.59 -54.62
N THR A 549 6.79 12.72 -53.88
CA THR A 549 7.79 13.77 -54.03
C THR A 549 9.19 13.24 -54.33
N GLN A 550 9.37 11.92 -54.36
CA GLN A 550 10.60 11.21 -54.73
C GLN A 550 10.29 10.17 -55.82
N TRP A 551 11.22 9.95 -56.75
CA TRP A 551 11.06 8.96 -57.83
C TRP A 551 12.40 8.40 -58.34
N LEU A 552 13.49 8.68 -57.63
CA LEU A 552 14.85 8.34 -58.02
C LEU A 552 15.76 8.27 -56.79
N ASP A 553 16.52 7.17 -56.71
CA ASP A 553 17.61 6.90 -55.78
C ASP A 553 18.87 6.67 -56.64
N SER A 554 19.87 7.56 -56.52
CA SER A 554 21.06 7.55 -57.37
C SER A 554 22.16 6.59 -56.93
N ASP A 555 22.24 6.21 -55.65
CA ASP A 555 23.34 5.38 -55.13
C ASP A 555 22.93 4.12 -54.33
N GLY A 556 21.66 4.02 -53.92
CA GLY A 556 20.99 2.80 -53.49
C GLY A 556 20.70 2.70 -51.99
N ASP A 557 20.56 3.81 -51.28
CA ASP A 557 20.46 3.85 -49.81
C ASP A 557 19.03 3.99 -49.25
N GLY A 558 18.07 4.47 -50.05
CA GLY A 558 16.68 4.67 -49.66
C GLY A 558 16.31 6.10 -49.24
N PHE A 559 17.17 7.10 -49.48
CA PHE A 559 16.81 8.52 -49.48
C PHE A 559 16.70 9.04 -50.92
N GLY A 560 15.89 10.09 -51.13
CA GLY A 560 15.48 10.48 -52.48
C GLY A 560 16.23 11.67 -53.08
N ASP A 561 16.62 11.55 -54.35
CA ASP A 561 17.37 12.54 -55.14
C ASP A 561 16.76 13.96 -55.19
N ASN A 562 15.46 14.13 -54.89
CA ASN A 562 14.77 15.42 -55.02
C ASN A 562 14.89 16.27 -53.74
N PRO A 563 15.66 17.38 -53.74
CA PRO A 563 15.85 18.23 -52.55
C PRO A 563 14.64 19.09 -52.17
N ASP A 564 13.58 19.10 -52.98
CA ASP A 564 12.28 19.70 -52.64
C ASP A 564 11.27 18.64 -52.11
N GLY A 565 11.69 17.37 -51.95
CA GLY A 565 10.85 16.25 -51.51
C GLY A 565 10.95 15.88 -50.02
N VAL A 566 10.19 14.87 -49.61
CA VAL A 566 10.23 14.24 -48.28
C VAL A 566 11.42 13.29 -48.21
N ASN A 567 12.09 13.20 -47.04
CA ASN A 567 13.29 12.38 -46.82
C ASN A 567 14.33 12.52 -47.95
N ALA A 568 14.56 13.76 -48.36
CA ALA A 568 15.50 14.09 -49.41
C ALA A 568 16.94 13.87 -48.95
N ASP A 569 17.76 13.34 -49.85
CA ASP A 569 19.14 13.01 -49.58
C ASP A 569 20.05 14.27 -49.58
N ASP A 570 20.80 14.48 -48.49
CA ASP A 570 21.82 15.53 -48.34
C ASP A 570 23.19 15.13 -48.96
N CYS A 571 23.36 13.87 -49.36
CA CYS A 571 24.61 13.24 -49.78
C CYS A 571 24.69 12.81 -51.27
N ILE A 572 23.62 12.27 -51.89
CA ILE A 572 23.30 12.05 -53.34
C ILE A 572 24.27 11.18 -54.19
N ASP A 573 25.56 11.25 -53.92
CA ASP A 573 26.64 10.45 -54.54
C ASP A 573 27.29 9.51 -53.48
N THR A 574 26.79 9.46 -52.23
CA THR A 574 27.46 8.85 -51.05
C THR A 574 26.51 8.20 -50.03
N SER A 575 25.77 7.17 -50.46
CA SER A 575 24.99 6.18 -49.68
C SER A 575 25.28 6.12 -48.18
N GLY A 576 24.24 6.35 -47.39
CA GLY A 576 24.27 6.27 -45.93
C GLY A 576 22.89 6.03 -45.30
N ASP A 577 22.81 6.25 -44.00
CA ASP A 577 21.71 5.81 -43.13
C ASP A 577 21.40 6.78 -41.98
N SER A 578 22.11 7.91 -41.88
CA SER A 578 21.78 8.97 -40.93
C SER A 578 20.41 9.61 -41.24
N ILE A 579 19.68 9.97 -40.18
CA ILE A 579 18.28 10.44 -40.23
C ILE A 579 18.02 11.72 -39.43
N PHE A 580 18.88 12.07 -38.45
CA PHE A 580 18.61 13.12 -37.47
C PHE A 580 19.27 14.47 -37.76
N ASP A 581 20.38 14.52 -38.48
CA ASP A 581 21.12 15.76 -38.80
C ASP A 581 21.22 16.05 -40.31
N ARG A 582 21.79 15.13 -41.09
CA ARG A 582 21.85 15.10 -42.55
C ARG A 582 21.25 13.78 -43.01
N GLN A 583 20.34 13.79 -43.97
CA GLN A 583 19.65 12.56 -44.39
C GLN A 583 20.40 11.88 -45.55
N GLY A 584 20.48 10.55 -45.57
CA GLY A 584 21.25 9.79 -46.59
C GLY A 584 22.77 9.85 -46.45
N CYS A 585 23.29 10.30 -45.30
CA CYS A 585 24.73 10.44 -45.09
C CYS A 585 25.32 9.30 -44.23
N PHE A 586 26.62 9.07 -44.38
CA PHE A 586 27.30 7.94 -43.76
C PHE A 586 27.34 8.05 -42.23
N ASP A 587 26.62 7.14 -41.57
CA ASP A 587 26.77 6.76 -40.16
C ASP A 587 27.71 5.54 -40.08
N PHE A 588 28.36 5.33 -38.93
CA PHE A 588 29.26 4.19 -38.70
C PHE A 588 28.79 3.26 -37.58
N ASP A 589 27.85 3.73 -36.76
CA ASP A 589 27.44 3.13 -35.48
C ASP A 589 25.97 2.69 -35.50
N GLU A 590 25.19 3.23 -36.45
CA GLU A 590 23.76 3.00 -36.66
C GLU A 590 22.88 3.72 -35.59
N ASP A 591 23.26 4.94 -35.19
CA ASP A 591 22.52 5.79 -34.21
C ASP A 591 21.64 6.88 -34.86
N GLY A 592 21.86 7.17 -36.14
CA GLY A 592 21.10 8.13 -36.94
C GLY A 592 21.75 9.50 -37.12
N TYR A 593 22.95 9.76 -36.59
CA TYR A 593 23.71 11.00 -36.81
C TYR A 593 24.90 10.80 -37.77
N SER A 594 25.09 11.75 -38.70
CA SER A 594 26.12 11.63 -39.73
C SER A 594 27.55 11.82 -39.19
N ASN A 595 28.47 11.00 -39.68
CA ASN A 595 29.89 11.09 -39.33
C ASN A 595 30.50 12.45 -39.76
N PRO A 596 31.43 13.03 -38.98
CA PRO A 596 32.05 14.33 -39.30
C PRO A 596 33.01 14.29 -40.51
N ASP A 597 32.87 15.26 -41.42
CA ASP A 597 33.63 15.40 -42.68
C ASP A 597 34.40 16.76 -42.81
N GLU A 598 34.81 17.16 -44.03
CA GLU A 598 35.53 18.44 -44.26
C GLU A 598 34.62 19.71 -44.24
N LEU A 599 33.30 19.55 -44.21
CA LEU A 599 32.28 20.60 -44.31
C LEU A 599 31.25 20.56 -43.15
N TRP A 600 31.11 19.42 -42.47
CA TRP A 600 30.21 19.20 -41.34
C TRP A 600 31.03 18.57 -40.20
N ASP A 601 31.42 19.37 -39.20
CA ASP A 601 32.13 18.88 -38.01
C ASP A 601 31.23 18.86 -36.76
N LYS A 602 31.71 18.29 -35.65
CA LYS A 602 30.93 18.21 -34.40
C LYS A 602 30.52 19.57 -33.80
N GLY A 603 31.16 20.67 -34.24
CA GLY A 603 30.76 22.03 -33.91
C GLY A 603 29.69 22.60 -34.84
N ASN A 604 29.18 21.81 -35.80
CA ASN A 604 28.11 22.18 -36.72
C ASN A 604 26.86 21.28 -36.58
N GLY A 605 27.00 20.08 -36.01
CA GLY A 605 25.90 19.15 -35.77
C GLY A 605 26.19 17.70 -36.18
N ALA A 606 27.38 17.41 -36.73
CA ALA A 606 27.85 16.05 -36.94
C ALA A 606 28.04 15.33 -35.61
N ASP A 607 27.97 14.00 -35.65
CA ASP A 607 28.24 13.16 -34.48
C ASP A 607 29.64 13.43 -33.85
N ALA A 608 29.67 13.43 -32.53
CA ALA A 608 30.85 13.62 -31.70
C ALA A 608 31.62 12.33 -31.35
N PHE A 609 31.00 11.13 -31.40
CA PHE A 609 31.59 9.85 -30.98
C PHE A 609 31.36 8.70 -31.98
N PRO A 610 31.93 8.72 -33.21
CA PRO A 610 31.52 7.85 -34.33
C PRO A 610 32.06 6.41 -34.26
N GLN A 611 31.86 5.76 -33.11
CA GLN A 611 32.09 4.36 -32.72
C GLN A 611 31.23 3.93 -31.48
N ASN A 612 30.28 4.74 -31.01
CA ASN A 612 29.48 4.56 -29.79
C ASN A 612 28.01 5.02 -29.96
N PRO A 613 27.09 4.15 -30.41
CA PRO A 613 25.71 4.52 -30.79
C PRO A 613 24.78 4.90 -29.63
N ASP A 614 25.33 5.01 -28.41
CA ASP A 614 24.63 5.53 -27.24
C ASP A 614 24.92 7.04 -27.02
N GLN A 615 25.84 7.67 -27.77
CA GLN A 615 26.30 9.05 -27.57
C GLN A 615 26.65 9.78 -28.88
N TRP A 616 25.89 10.83 -29.23
CA TRP A 616 26.11 11.63 -30.46
C TRP A 616 26.56 13.08 -30.23
N SER A 617 26.50 13.60 -29.00
CA SER A 617 26.68 15.03 -28.70
C SER A 617 27.64 15.27 -27.54
N ASP A 618 28.52 16.27 -27.70
CA ASP A 618 29.57 16.71 -26.75
C ASP A 618 29.58 18.26 -26.76
N PHE A 619 28.64 18.86 -26.02
CA PHE A 619 28.29 20.28 -26.19
C PHE A 619 29.41 21.26 -25.75
N ASP A 620 30.20 20.92 -24.73
CA ASP A 620 31.27 21.79 -24.22
C ASP A 620 32.70 21.34 -24.56
N GLY A 621 32.87 20.10 -25.05
CA GLY A 621 34.11 19.61 -25.66
C GLY A 621 35.05 18.87 -24.72
N ASP A 622 34.59 18.40 -23.55
CA ASP A 622 35.42 17.65 -22.59
C ASP A 622 35.66 16.18 -23.00
N GLY A 623 34.76 15.61 -23.79
CA GLY A 623 34.86 14.24 -24.32
C GLY A 623 34.06 13.18 -23.55
N LEU A 624 33.16 13.58 -22.65
CA LEU A 624 31.99 12.81 -22.22
C LEU A 624 30.77 13.23 -23.05
N GLY A 625 29.79 12.33 -23.19
CA GLY A 625 28.64 12.57 -24.05
C GLY A 625 27.42 13.09 -23.29
N ASP A 626 26.65 13.97 -23.94
CA ASP A 626 25.51 14.68 -23.34
C ASP A 626 24.37 13.72 -22.93
N ASN A 627 24.19 12.59 -23.62
CA ASN A 627 23.13 11.62 -23.31
C ASN A 627 23.37 10.97 -21.93
N TRP A 628 22.31 10.49 -21.27
CA TRP A 628 22.42 9.88 -19.95
C TRP A 628 21.62 8.59 -19.77
N GLY A 629 22.24 7.60 -19.11
CA GLY A 629 21.59 6.34 -18.68
C GLY A 629 21.22 6.32 -17.20
N ASN A 630 21.67 7.31 -16.41
CA ASN A 630 21.38 7.37 -14.98
C ASN A 630 19.91 7.77 -14.72
N SER A 631 19.06 6.74 -14.57
CA SER A 631 17.63 6.86 -14.29
C SER A 631 17.26 7.56 -12.96
N THR A 632 18.24 7.92 -12.11
CA THR A 632 17.99 8.75 -10.93
C THR A 632 17.93 10.26 -11.23
N TRP A 633 18.37 10.69 -12.42
CA TRP A 633 18.35 12.10 -12.86
C TRP A 633 16.97 12.54 -13.39
N THR A 634 15.90 12.29 -12.62
CA THR A 634 14.51 12.64 -12.99
C THR A 634 14.26 14.14 -13.13
N ASP A 635 15.13 14.94 -12.52
CA ASP A 635 14.99 16.39 -12.41
C ASP A 635 15.92 17.14 -13.41
N ARG A 636 16.53 16.43 -14.38
CA ARG A 636 17.36 17.05 -15.44
C ARG A 636 16.52 18.06 -16.24
N PRO A 637 16.96 19.32 -16.39
CA PRO A 637 16.19 20.31 -17.14
C PRO A 637 16.10 19.93 -18.62
N GLY A 638 14.88 19.88 -19.19
CA GLY A 638 14.62 19.66 -20.62
C GLY A 638 15.06 20.81 -21.56
N SER A 639 16.12 21.54 -21.19
CA SER A 639 16.85 22.49 -22.01
C SER A 639 18.36 22.26 -21.93
N TRP A 640 18.79 21.12 -21.37
CA TRP A 640 20.14 20.58 -21.52
C TRP A 640 20.19 19.79 -22.84
N PRO A 641 21.36 19.65 -23.49
CA PRO A 641 21.54 18.79 -24.66
C PRO A 641 21.39 17.30 -24.29
N GLY A 642 21.42 16.42 -25.29
CA GLY A 642 21.35 14.96 -25.15
C GLY A 642 19.98 14.40 -24.74
N GLU A 643 19.82 13.09 -24.82
CA GLU A 643 18.60 12.34 -24.47
C GLU A 643 18.86 11.20 -23.46
N PHE A 644 17.78 10.58 -22.96
CA PHE A 644 17.87 9.46 -22.02
C PHE A 644 17.97 8.12 -22.77
N VAL A 645 19.08 7.41 -22.57
CA VAL A 645 19.37 6.13 -23.24
C VAL A 645 19.80 5.09 -22.18
N GLU A 646 18.98 4.07 -21.96
CA GLU A 646 19.14 3.10 -20.86
C GLU A 646 20.43 2.25 -20.96
N SER A 647 21.00 2.10 -22.15
CA SER A 647 22.24 1.34 -22.41
C SER A 647 23.52 2.04 -21.97
N ILE A 648 23.51 3.37 -21.80
CA ILE A 648 24.72 4.16 -21.51
C ILE A 648 25.44 3.68 -20.25
N ASN A 649 26.73 3.40 -20.41
CA ASN A 649 27.62 3.15 -19.30
C ASN A 649 27.84 4.45 -18.50
N GLN A 650 27.69 4.39 -17.17
CA GLN A 650 27.59 5.58 -16.32
C GLN A 650 28.83 6.47 -16.28
N ASN A 651 29.99 6.00 -16.80
CA ASN A 651 31.23 6.78 -16.94
C ASN A 651 31.45 7.40 -18.33
N GLU A 652 30.46 7.31 -19.23
CA GLU A 652 30.51 7.89 -20.59
C GLU A 652 29.47 9.02 -20.79
N GLN A 653 28.56 9.19 -19.82
CA GLN A 653 27.62 10.32 -19.73
C GLN A 653 28.19 11.49 -18.94
N ASP A 654 27.91 12.71 -19.39
CA ASP A 654 28.22 13.94 -18.66
C ASP A 654 27.08 14.38 -17.71
N ALA A 655 27.46 14.88 -16.53
CA ALA A 655 26.60 15.52 -15.54
C ALA A 655 26.58 17.06 -15.60
N CYS A 656 27.47 17.68 -16.37
CA CYS A 656 27.64 19.13 -16.47
C CYS A 656 27.81 19.67 -17.91
N PRO A 657 26.87 19.41 -18.87
CA PRO A 657 27.02 19.59 -20.35
C PRO A 657 27.03 21.04 -20.87
N PHE A 658 27.63 21.93 -20.09
CA PHE A 658 27.87 23.34 -20.37
C PHE A 658 29.17 23.83 -19.67
N GLN A 659 29.90 22.98 -18.93
CA GLN A 659 31.02 23.30 -18.03
C GLN A 659 32.08 22.18 -17.88
N ALA A 660 32.62 21.68 -19.01
CA ALA A 660 33.80 20.82 -19.17
C ALA A 660 34.69 20.64 -17.94
N GLY A 661 34.88 19.40 -17.49
CA GLY A 661 35.44 19.08 -16.18
C GLY A 661 36.35 17.86 -16.12
N THR A 662 36.53 17.32 -14.91
CA THR A 662 37.32 16.10 -14.64
C THR A 662 36.76 15.22 -13.53
N SER A 663 35.63 15.58 -12.93
CA SER A 663 35.01 14.77 -11.88
C SER A 663 34.69 13.36 -12.38
N ASN A 664 34.69 12.40 -11.47
CA ASN A 664 34.52 10.97 -11.75
C ASN A 664 33.98 10.14 -10.57
N GLN A 665 33.62 10.78 -9.45
CA GLN A 665 33.08 10.11 -8.25
C GLN A 665 31.55 10.19 -8.19
N GLN A 666 30.94 9.23 -7.45
CA GLN A 666 29.49 9.07 -7.24
C GLN A 666 28.58 9.03 -8.49
N GLY A 667 29.13 8.90 -9.71
CA GLY A 667 28.34 8.97 -10.95
C GLY A 667 28.15 10.38 -11.49
N ILE A 668 28.89 11.36 -10.94
CA ILE A 668 28.99 12.73 -11.44
C ILE A 668 30.30 12.83 -12.23
N TYR A 669 30.22 12.58 -13.53
CA TYR A 669 31.34 12.72 -14.46
C TYR A 669 31.23 14.06 -15.20
N GLY A 670 32.37 14.60 -15.66
CA GLY A 670 32.44 15.81 -16.51
C GLY A 670 32.16 17.15 -15.82
N CYS A 671 31.85 17.15 -14.52
CA CYS A 671 31.73 18.39 -13.76
C CYS A 671 33.10 18.98 -13.35
N PRO A 672 33.16 20.31 -13.11
CA PRO A 672 34.34 20.96 -12.57
C PRO A 672 34.82 20.33 -11.26
N ASP A 673 36.13 20.16 -11.17
CA ASP A 673 36.90 19.50 -10.11
C ASP A 673 38.21 20.32 -9.98
N PHE A 674 38.31 21.15 -8.95
CA PHE A 674 39.33 22.20 -8.86
C PHE A 674 40.73 21.69 -8.52
N ASP A 675 40.85 20.62 -7.73
CA ASP A 675 42.14 20.11 -7.24
C ASP A 675 42.53 18.70 -7.71
N GLY A 676 41.60 17.98 -8.36
CA GLY A 676 41.87 16.76 -9.12
C GLY A 676 41.71 15.46 -8.33
N ASP A 677 40.90 15.46 -7.27
CA ASP A 677 40.59 14.27 -6.48
C ASP A 677 39.47 13.39 -7.10
N GLY A 678 38.65 14.00 -7.97
CA GLY A 678 37.57 13.37 -8.73
C GLY A 678 36.16 13.63 -8.21
N TRP A 679 35.98 14.32 -7.08
CA TRP A 679 34.69 14.87 -6.70
C TRP A 679 34.45 16.20 -7.43
N SER A 680 33.18 16.58 -7.59
CA SER A 680 32.81 17.83 -8.26
C SER A 680 32.73 19.00 -7.27
N ASP A 681 33.15 20.19 -7.66
CA ASP A 681 33.14 21.47 -6.90
C ASP A 681 31.79 21.80 -6.20
N SER A 682 30.70 21.16 -6.63
CA SER A 682 29.33 21.30 -6.14
C SER A 682 28.94 20.33 -5.01
N LEU A 683 29.70 19.26 -4.82
CA LEU A 683 29.47 18.19 -3.83
C LEU A 683 30.64 18.06 -2.85
N ASP A 684 31.83 18.49 -3.27
CA ASP A 684 33.02 18.60 -2.43
C ASP A 684 32.92 19.81 -1.47
N VAL A 685 33.17 19.56 -0.18
CA VAL A 685 33.21 20.58 0.88
C VAL A 685 34.58 21.30 0.96
N PHE A 686 35.64 20.67 0.45
CA PHE A 686 37.05 21.01 0.66
C PHE A 686 37.84 21.27 -0.63
N VAL A 687 37.21 21.84 -1.68
CA VAL A 687 37.64 22.22 -3.07
C VAL A 687 39.03 22.84 -3.34
N GLN A 688 40.03 22.55 -2.52
CA GLN A 688 41.42 23.01 -2.52
C GLN A 688 42.38 22.04 -1.77
N GLU A 689 41.88 20.92 -1.21
CA GLU A 689 42.61 19.90 -0.47
C GLU A 689 42.11 18.48 -0.83
N ALA A 690 42.52 18.01 -2.01
CA ALA A 690 42.36 16.68 -2.66
C ALA A 690 42.63 15.40 -1.82
N SER A 691 42.62 15.49 -0.50
CA SER A 691 42.59 14.37 0.43
C SER A 691 41.34 14.37 1.33
N GLN A 692 40.47 15.38 1.21
CA GLN A 692 39.15 15.48 1.83
C GLN A 692 38.12 15.94 0.81
N TRP A 693 36.89 15.44 0.94
CA TRP A 693 35.77 15.80 0.05
C TRP A 693 34.42 15.91 0.79
N LEU A 694 34.31 15.36 1.99
CA LEU A 694 33.08 15.27 2.78
C LEU A 694 33.34 15.68 4.23
N ASP A 695 32.38 16.43 4.79
CA ASP A 695 32.25 16.81 6.19
C ASP A 695 30.81 16.46 6.59
N THR A 696 30.62 15.38 7.35
CA THR A 696 29.28 14.82 7.65
C THR A 696 28.51 15.61 8.72
N ASP A 697 29.18 16.37 9.60
CA ASP A 697 28.51 17.09 10.70
C ASP A 697 28.75 18.62 10.76
N GLY A 698 29.70 19.13 9.97
CA GLY A 698 29.87 20.54 9.64
C GLY A 698 30.89 21.29 10.51
N ASP A 699 31.85 20.61 11.12
CA ASP A 699 32.87 21.21 11.99
C ASP A 699 34.15 21.69 11.26
N GLY A 700 34.35 21.27 10.00
CA GLY A 700 35.50 21.63 9.17
C GLY A 700 36.71 20.70 9.27
N PHE A 701 36.60 19.56 9.97
CA PHE A 701 37.45 18.39 9.76
C PHE A 701 36.78 17.45 8.73
N GLY A 702 37.56 16.67 7.99
CA GLY A 702 37.04 15.88 6.87
C GLY A 702 36.91 14.39 7.20
N ASP A 703 35.85 13.74 6.71
CA ASP A 703 35.51 12.33 6.99
C ASP A 703 36.63 11.33 6.64
N ASN A 704 37.56 11.67 5.72
CA ASN A 704 38.67 10.80 5.37
C ASN A 704 39.79 10.88 6.41
N LEU A 705 39.77 9.96 7.37
CA LEU A 705 40.75 9.84 8.46
C LEU A 705 42.23 9.74 8.01
N ASP A 706 42.51 9.19 6.83
CA ASP A 706 43.88 9.12 6.26
C ASP A 706 44.29 10.42 5.53
N GLY A 707 43.37 11.38 5.35
CA GLY A 707 43.57 12.65 4.66
C GLY A 707 44.11 13.78 5.55
N PHE A 708 44.27 14.98 4.98
CA PHE A 708 44.68 16.16 5.74
C PHE A 708 43.59 16.55 6.74
N ASN A 709 43.95 16.66 8.02
CA ASN A 709 42.99 16.94 9.09
C ASN A 709 41.75 16.01 9.09
N GLY A 710 41.96 14.72 8.81
CA GLY A 710 40.91 13.71 8.93
C GLY A 710 40.32 13.64 10.34
N ASP A 711 38.99 13.53 10.40
CA ASP A 711 38.20 13.50 11.63
C ASP A 711 38.14 12.10 12.25
N TYR A 712 38.20 12.06 13.59
CA TYR A 712 38.07 10.88 14.43
C TYR A 712 36.64 10.67 14.97
N CYS A 713 35.71 11.63 14.78
CA CYS A 713 34.34 11.61 15.28
C CYS A 713 33.22 11.96 14.24
N PRO A 714 33.15 11.41 12.99
CA PRO A 714 32.46 12.05 11.82
C PRO A 714 30.93 12.11 11.80
N ASN A 715 30.30 12.23 12.96
CA ASN A 715 28.86 12.30 13.23
C ASN A 715 28.59 13.13 14.52
N ILE A 716 29.61 13.76 15.13
CA ILE A 716 29.60 14.43 16.43
C ILE A 716 30.59 15.63 16.39
N PRO A 717 30.12 16.84 16.01
CA PRO A 717 31.00 17.98 15.68
C PRO A 717 31.81 18.47 16.89
N GLY A 718 33.08 18.81 16.67
CA GLY A 718 34.00 19.24 17.71
C GLY A 718 35.09 20.22 17.23
N GLU A 719 35.98 20.59 18.15
CA GLU A 719 37.11 21.49 17.85
C GLU A 719 38.46 20.99 18.41
N SER A 720 38.54 19.72 18.86
CA SER A 720 39.84 19.13 19.22
C SER A 720 40.79 19.16 18.01
N SER A 721 42.07 19.39 18.30
CA SER A 721 43.09 19.64 17.27
C SER A 721 44.45 18.98 17.56
N GLN A 722 44.70 18.53 18.78
CA GLN A 722 45.98 17.96 19.23
C GLN A 722 45.99 16.43 19.26
N ASP A 723 44.87 15.78 19.63
CA ASP A 723 44.75 14.31 19.74
C ASP A 723 43.78 13.72 18.68
N ARG A 724 42.49 13.60 18.99
CA ARG A 724 41.43 13.17 18.08
C ARG A 724 40.78 14.42 17.48
N LYS A 725 41.27 14.80 16.31
CA LYS A 725 40.70 15.91 15.52
C LYS A 725 39.20 15.70 15.28
N GLY A 726 38.44 16.80 15.27
CA GLY A 726 36.97 16.86 15.13
C GLY A 726 36.15 16.24 16.28
N CYS A 727 36.77 15.54 17.22
CA CYS A 727 36.08 15.14 18.44
C CYS A 727 35.81 16.32 19.39
N ILE A 728 34.77 16.18 20.22
CA ILE A 728 34.39 17.16 21.25
C ILE A 728 35.58 17.51 22.15
N ASP A 729 35.90 18.81 22.18
CA ASP A 729 36.64 19.53 23.20
C ASP A 729 35.63 20.46 23.90
N THR A 730 35.60 20.48 25.23
CA THR A 730 34.56 21.19 26.00
C THR A 730 35.00 22.55 26.54
N ASP A 731 36.30 22.84 26.61
CA ASP A 731 36.81 24.10 27.16
C ASP A 731 37.85 24.84 26.29
N GLY A 732 38.32 24.21 25.21
CA GLY A 732 39.03 24.83 24.09
C GLY A 732 40.55 24.82 24.21
N ASP A 733 41.14 23.84 24.90
CA ASP A 733 42.59 23.68 24.98
C ASP A 733 43.20 22.88 23.78
N GLY A 734 42.35 22.17 23.04
CA GLY A 734 42.66 21.41 21.85
C GLY A 734 42.76 19.89 22.03
N TYR A 735 42.47 19.34 23.22
CA TYR A 735 42.37 17.89 23.46
C TYR A 735 40.91 17.41 23.53
N SER A 736 40.67 16.17 23.12
CA SER A 736 39.32 15.59 23.09
C SER A 736 38.90 14.99 24.43
N ASN A 737 37.67 15.27 24.86
CA ASN A 737 37.04 14.66 26.03
C ASN A 737 37.21 13.13 26.07
N ILE A 738 37.39 12.55 27.27
CA ILE A 738 37.30 11.10 27.45
C ILE A 738 35.90 10.53 27.16
N ASP A 739 35.87 9.34 26.57
CA ASP A 739 34.69 8.50 26.35
C ASP A 739 34.96 7.00 26.66
N GLU A 740 34.11 6.08 26.17
CA GLU A 740 34.24 4.64 26.41
C GLU A 740 35.46 3.99 25.73
N PHE A 741 35.98 4.62 24.66
CA PHE A 741 37.07 4.10 23.83
C PHE A 741 38.33 4.97 23.90
N TRP A 742 38.16 6.29 24.01
CA TRP A 742 39.24 7.24 24.24
C TRP A 742 39.32 7.59 25.73
N THR A 743 40.27 7.00 26.44
CA THR A 743 40.41 7.16 27.90
C THR A 743 41.67 7.95 28.24
N ARG A 744 41.91 8.25 29.52
CA ARG A 744 43.20 8.82 29.99
C ARG A 744 44.43 8.03 29.52
N TYR A 745 44.30 6.71 29.31
CA TYR A 745 45.39 5.86 28.79
C TYR A 745 45.60 5.97 27.28
N SER A 746 44.66 6.60 26.58
CA SER A 746 44.72 6.90 25.14
C SER A 746 45.26 8.32 24.87
N GLY A 747 45.27 9.20 25.87
CA GLY A 747 45.58 10.63 25.73
C GLY A 747 44.36 11.54 25.65
N GLY A 748 43.16 11.04 26.00
CA GLY A 748 41.95 11.85 26.10
C GLY A 748 41.86 12.64 27.40
N ASP A 749 41.27 13.82 27.32
CA ASP A 749 41.21 14.81 28.39
C ASP A 749 40.37 14.37 29.60
N VAL A 750 41.01 14.42 30.76
CA VAL A 750 40.49 14.06 32.10
C VAL A 750 39.88 15.22 32.88
N TYR A 751 40.13 16.48 32.48
CA TYR A 751 39.61 17.69 33.12
C TYR A 751 38.82 18.60 32.15
N PRO A 752 37.75 18.12 31.45
CA PRO A 752 37.02 18.84 30.38
C PRO A 752 36.16 20.03 30.84
N GLN A 753 36.66 20.83 31.79
CA GLN A 753 36.12 22.08 32.32
C GLN A 753 37.25 23.05 32.81
N ASP A 754 38.54 22.71 32.68
CA ASP A 754 39.70 23.54 33.06
C ASP A 754 40.78 23.52 31.94
N PRO A 755 40.77 24.49 30.99
CA PRO A 755 41.61 24.53 29.77
C PRO A 755 43.10 24.87 30.06
N ALA A 756 43.58 24.41 31.20
CA ALA A 756 44.96 24.43 31.65
C ALA A 756 45.41 23.05 32.18
N GLN A 757 44.57 22.02 32.13
CA GLN A 757 44.85 20.63 32.52
C GLN A 757 44.16 19.66 31.56
N TRP A 758 44.89 18.67 31.04
CA TRP A 758 44.31 17.62 30.18
C TRP A 758 44.87 16.21 30.45
N GLU A 759 45.83 16.07 31.37
CA GLU A 759 46.56 14.82 31.63
C GLU A 759 46.61 14.52 33.15
N ASP A 760 46.35 13.26 33.51
CA ASP A 760 46.46 12.65 34.85
C ASP A 760 47.03 11.23 34.65
N ALA A 761 48.36 11.15 34.64
CA ALA A 761 49.10 9.96 34.28
C ALA A 761 48.94 8.83 35.30
N ASP A 762 48.97 9.12 36.60
CA ASP A 762 48.94 8.08 37.65
C ASP A 762 47.56 7.87 38.31
N GLY A 763 46.69 8.86 38.36
CA GLY A 763 45.27 8.71 38.67
C GLY A 763 44.82 9.16 40.05
N ASP A 764 45.50 10.12 40.68
CA ASP A 764 45.16 10.61 42.01
C ASP A 764 44.18 11.80 42.02
N GLY A 765 44.07 12.52 40.90
CA GLY A 765 43.20 13.69 40.71
C GLY A 765 43.89 15.05 40.78
N TYR A 766 45.22 15.11 40.83
CA TYR A 766 46.02 16.27 40.44
C TYR A 766 46.45 16.12 38.97
N GLY A 767 46.62 17.24 38.26
CA GLY A 767 46.89 17.23 36.82
C GLY A 767 48.36 17.47 36.49
N ASP A 768 48.89 16.78 35.49
CA ASP A 768 50.33 16.83 35.17
C ASP A 768 50.80 18.17 34.59
N ASN A 769 49.86 19.04 34.20
CA ASN A 769 50.17 20.24 33.43
C ASN A 769 50.57 21.41 34.34
N PRO A 770 51.78 21.98 34.19
CA PRO A 770 52.33 22.90 35.20
C PRO A 770 51.80 24.33 35.06
N GLY A 771 51.09 24.83 36.07
CA GLY A 771 50.75 26.25 36.19
C GLY A 771 49.47 26.59 36.95
N THR A 772 48.69 25.60 37.39
CA THR A 772 47.44 25.81 38.14
C THR A 772 47.66 25.62 39.65
N ALA A 773 46.58 25.57 40.43
CA ALA A 773 46.60 25.21 41.86
C ALA A 773 46.18 23.75 42.11
N ILE A 774 46.13 22.95 41.04
CA ILE A 774 45.92 21.49 41.04
C ILE A 774 46.99 20.76 40.21
N SER A 775 48.06 21.46 39.80
CA SER A 775 49.21 20.86 39.14
C SER A 775 49.93 19.90 40.09
N ASP A 776 50.24 18.68 39.65
CA ASP A 776 50.99 17.70 40.43
C ASP A 776 52.51 18.01 40.46
N ASP A 777 53.13 17.88 41.64
CA ASP A 777 54.58 17.94 41.84
C ASP A 777 55.26 16.55 41.76
N CYS A 778 54.49 15.46 41.59
CA CYS A 778 54.93 14.06 41.64
C CYS A 778 54.76 13.24 40.35
N ILE A 779 53.72 13.46 39.54
CA ILE A 779 53.41 13.06 38.13
C ILE A 779 53.39 11.54 37.82
N ALA A 780 54.01 10.72 38.65
CA ALA A 780 54.15 9.28 38.43
C ALA A 780 54.10 8.46 39.74
N ILE A 781 53.67 9.09 40.85
CA ILE A 781 53.56 8.49 42.18
C ILE A 781 52.39 9.12 42.97
N ALA A 782 51.15 8.77 42.57
CA ALA A 782 49.87 9.08 43.19
C ALA A 782 49.90 9.36 44.70
N GLY A 783 49.31 10.48 45.10
CA GLY A 783 49.27 10.95 46.48
C GLY A 783 48.03 11.76 46.85
N ASP A 784 48.16 12.56 47.90
CA ASP A 784 47.09 13.38 48.47
C ASP A 784 47.59 14.62 49.25
N SER A 785 48.90 14.90 49.24
CA SER A 785 49.47 16.09 49.90
C SER A 785 48.98 17.40 49.28
N THR A 786 48.86 18.45 50.11
CA THR A 786 48.19 19.72 49.74
C THR A 786 48.95 20.99 50.14
N ILE A 787 50.03 20.90 50.93
CA ILE A 787 50.64 22.06 51.60
C ILE A 787 52.02 22.45 51.04
N ASP A 788 52.93 21.49 50.88
CA ASP A 788 54.34 21.73 50.48
C ASP A 788 54.66 21.31 49.05
N ARG A 789 54.04 20.21 48.62
CA ARG A 789 53.93 19.71 47.24
C ARG A 789 52.50 19.23 47.03
N GLN A 790 51.96 19.38 45.82
CA GLN A 790 50.63 18.84 45.46
C GLN A 790 50.79 17.45 44.80
N GLY A 791 49.78 16.58 44.90
CA GLY A 791 49.76 15.20 44.34
C GLY A 791 50.84 14.23 44.84
N CYS A 792 51.65 14.63 45.82
CA CYS A 792 52.67 13.76 46.39
C CYS A 792 52.11 12.87 47.53
N PRO A 793 52.70 11.68 47.77
CA PRO A 793 52.23 10.80 48.84
C PRO A 793 52.33 11.46 50.22
N ASP A 794 51.26 11.37 51.01
CA ASP A 794 51.21 11.72 52.43
C ASP A 794 50.67 10.50 53.19
N PHE A 795 51.50 9.86 54.02
CA PHE A 795 51.13 8.58 54.62
C PHE A 795 50.13 8.69 55.79
N ASP A 796 49.95 9.87 56.40
CA ASP A 796 49.03 10.04 57.53
C ASP A 796 47.90 11.07 57.31
N SER A 797 47.92 11.77 56.18
CA SER A 797 46.92 12.69 55.65
C SER A 797 46.78 13.99 56.48
N ASP A 798 47.89 14.65 56.77
CA ASP A 798 47.95 15.97 57.42
C ASP A 798 48.13 17.15 56.44
N GLY A 799 48.56 16.85 55.21
CA GLY A 799 48.75 17.76 54.09
C GLY A 799 50.21 17.94 53.66
N TYR A 800 51.19 17.50 54.46
CA TYR A 800 52.62 17.53 54.11
C TYR A 800 53.11 16.24 53.44
N SER A 801 53.91 16.38 52.38
CA SER A 801 54.38 15.25 51.59
C SER A 801 55.51 14.44 52.24
N ASP A 802 55.48 13.12 52.04
CA ASP A 802 56.47 12.14 52.56
C ASP A 802 57.91 12.51 52.14
N PRO A 803 58.91 12.36 53.05
CA PRO A 803 60.29 12.72 52.78
C PRO A 803 60.98 11.74 51.81
N THR A 804 61.21 12.22 50.59
CA THR A 804 61.94 11.51 49.51
C THR A 804 63.45 11.83 49.53
N ALA A 805 64.21 11.18 48.64
CA ALA A 805 65.63 11.47 48.45
C ALA A 805 65.91 12.88 47.88
N ASN A 806 64.94 13.48 47.18
CA ASN A 806 65.08 14.77 46.50
C ASN A 806 64.34 15.90 47.25
N TRP A 807 63.31 15.56 48.03
CA TRP A 807 62.53 16.47 48.85
C TRP A 807 62.46 15.91 50.28
N ASN A 808 63.24 16.48 51.19
CA ASN A 808 63.42 15.95 52.55
C ASN A 808 63.05 16.99 53.61
N THR A 809 63.08 16.59 54.89
CA THR A 809 62.65 17.41 56.03
C THR A 809 63.39 18.74 56.23
N SER A 810 64.55 18.94 55.58
CA SER A 810 65.24 20.24 55.57
C SER A 810 64.81 21.19 54.44
N MET A 811 63.87 20.74 53.58
CA MET A 811 63.37 21.46 52.41
C MET A 811 61.86 21.77 52.48
N GLY A 812 61.10 21.03 53.28
CA GLY A 812 59.66 21.24 53.50
C GLY A 812 58.86 19.97 53.79
N ALA A 813 59.40 18.81 53.41
CA ALA A 813 58.76 17.51 53.60
C ALA A 813 58.45 17.18 55.07
N ASP A 814 57.46 16.32 55.29
CA ASP A 814 57.02 15.90 56.61
C ASP A 814 58.14 15.24 57.43
N ALA A 815 58.29 15.70 58.67
CA ALA A 815 59.24 15.23 59.66
C ALA A 815 58.67 14.18 60.66
N CYS A 816 57.40 13.80 60.54
CA CYS A 816 56.69 12.85 61.41
C CYS A 816 56.02 11.65 60.67
N SER A 817 55.52 11.83 59.44
CA SER A 817 55.19 10.85 58.36
C SER A 817 54.48 9.54 58.75
N THR A 818 53.76 9.57 59.88
CA THR A 818 53.08 8.47 60.58
C THR A 818 52.20 8.98 61.75
N VAL A 819 52.19 10.29 62.03
CA VAL A 819 51.57 10.96 63.19
C VAL A 819 51.10 12.37 62.80
N ILE A 820 49.88 12.44 62.23
CA ILE A 820 49.12 13.65 61.88
C ILE A 820 49.50 14.87 62.72
N GLY A 821 50.08 15.85 62.05
CA GLY A 821 50.57 17.07 62.63
C GLY A 821 49.81 18.32 62.21
N ASN A 822 50.46 19.44 62.53
CA ASN A 822 50.00 20.81 62.29
C ASN A 822 51.10 21.86 62.54
N SER A 823 52.34 21.44 62.85
CA SER A 823 53.48 22.33 63.01
C SER A 823 53.90 22.94 61.66
N THR A 824 54.26 24.22 61.69
CA THR A 824 54.54 25.04 60.51
C THR A 824 55.82 25.88 60.64
N ASN A 825 56.52 25.81 61.78
CA ASN A 825 57.70 26.65 62.09
C ASN A 825 59.00 25.88 62.42
N ASP A 826 58.96 24.62 62.86
CA ASP A 826 60.17 23.81 63.10
C ASP A 826 60.19 22.46 62.37
N ARG A 827 59.28 21.55 62.71
CA ARG A 827 59.15 20.22 62.10
C ARG A 827 57.79 20.14 61.41
N PHE A 828 57.76 20.54 60.15
CA PHE A 828 56.61 20.38 59.25
C PHE A 828 56.00 18.98 59.38
N GLY A 829 54.68 18.90 59.40
CA GLY A 829 53.90 17.66 59.59
C GLY A 829 53.98 17.01 60.98
N CYS A 830 54.65 17.61 61.97
CA CYS A 830 54.62 17.11 63.35
C CYS A 830 53.50 17.71 64.20
N PHE A 831 53.03 16.94 65.18
CA PHE A 831 51.98 17.33 66.13
C PHE A 831 52.38 18.53 67.01
N ASP A 832 51.50 19.52 67.04
CA ASP A 832 51.55 20.73 67.87
C ASP A 832 50.21 20.88 68.61
N SER A 833 50.25 20.75 69.94
CA SER A 833 49.07 20.66 70.79
C SER A 833 48.32 21.97 71.05
N ASP A 834 48.92 23.14 70.78
CA ASP A 834 48.27 24.44 71.04
C ASP A 834 48.19 25.36 69.81
N GLY A 835 49.03 25.14 68.79
CA GLY A 835 48.91 25.74 67.47
C GLY A 835 49.74 27.01 67.25
N ASP A 836 50.83 27.22 68.01
CA ASP A 836 51.79 28.31 67.72
C ASP A 836 52.78 27.98 66.59
N GLY A 837 52.73 26.74 66.09
CA GLY A 837 53.43 26.21 64.93
C GLY A 837 54.72 25.46 65.28
N TYR A 838 55.09 25.33 66.56
CA TYR A 838 56.28 24.59 67.01
C TYR A 838 55.91 23.21 67.58
N SER A 839 56.54 22.17 67.05
CA SER A 839 56.23 20.79 67.34
C SER A 839 56.47 20.40 68.80
N ASN A 840 55.59 19.55 69.32
CA ASN A 840 55.73 18.99 70.65
C ASN A 840 56.99 18.11 70.79
N LYS A 841 57.40 17.93 72.04
CA LYS A 841 58.51 17.06 72.42
C LYS A 841 58.12 15.57 72.37
N ASP A 842 58.89 14.77 71.65
CA ASP A 842 58.74 13.31 71.59
C ASP A 842 59.98 12.55 72.16
N SER A 843 60.26 11.34 71.66
CA SER A 843 61.41 10.52 72.05
C SER A 843 62.73 10.87 71.35
N ASN A 844 62.64 11.51 70.18
CA ASN A 844 63.71 11.83 69.25
C ASN A 844 63.96 13.35 69.16
N TRP A 845 62.93 14.17 69.44
CA TRP A 845 62.99 15.64 69.47
C TRP A 845 62.85 16.18 70.90
N GLY A 846 63.90 16.79 71.44
CA GLY A 846 63.97 17.36 72.79
C GLY A 846 63.94 18.89 72.82
N TYR A 847 63.71 19.47 74.01
CA TYR A 847 63.78 20.92 74.26
C TYR A 847 65.19 21.52 74.02
N SER A 848 66.22 20.68 73.82
CA SER A 848 67.58 21.08 73.43
C SER A 848 67.74 21.23 71.91
N ASP A 849 66.82 20.65 71.16
CA ASP A 849 66.97 20.36 69.73
C ASP A 849 66.02 21.25 68.91
N GLY A 850 64.82 21.50 69.45
CA GLY A 850 63.90 22.55 69.00
C GLY A 850 62.51 22.51 69.66
N ALA A 851 62.12 21.34 70.18
CA ALA A 851 60.77 21.06 70.69
C ALA A 851 60.24 22.11 71.68
N ASP A 852 58.95 22.45 71.55
CA ASP A 852 58.34 23.43 72.43
C ASP A 852 58.28 22.98 73.91
N GLY A 853 58.51 23.93 74.82
CA GLY A 853 58.53 23.78 76.28
C GLY A 853 57.32 24.35 77.03
N TYR A 854 56.30 24.87 76.33
CA TYR A 854 55.08 25.47 76.87
C TYR A 854 53.79 24.99 76.16
N PRO A 855 53.57 23.67 75.93
CA PRO A 855 52.56 23.10 75.00
C PRO A 855 51.07 23.23 75.40
N ASP A 856 50.76 24.22 76.25
CA ASP A 856 49.44 24.66 76.70
C ASP A 856 49.27 26.21 76.55
N ASP A 857 50.17 26.93 75.85
CA ASP A 857 50.30 28.40 75.81
C ASP A 857 50.64 28.92 74.39
N PRO A 858 49.65 29.03 73.48
CA PRO A 858 49.82 29.25 72.02
C PRO A 858 50.22 30.68 71.62
N LEU A 859 51.00 31.33 72.46
CA LEU A 859 51.61 32.65 72.27
C LEU A 859 53.10 32.63 72.61
N ARG A 860 53.70 31.44 72.83
CA ARG A 860 54.96 31.34 73.58
C ARG A 860 55.76 30.03 73.40
N TRP A 861 56.37 29.85 72.23
CA TRP A 861 57.35 28.81 71.97
C TRP A 861 58.68 28.89 72.76
N GLY A 862 59.31 27.73 72.97
CA GLY A 862 60.75 27.57 73.20
C GLY A 862 61.16 26.90 74.53
N PRO A 863 62.47 26.85 74.85
CA PRO A 863 62.97 26.01 75.94
C PRO A 863 62.46 26.44 77.33
N PRO A 864 62.05 25.48 78.19
CA PRO A 864 61.45 25.78 79.49
C PRO A 864 62.49 26.31 80.49
N PRO A 865 62.09 27.18 81.44
CA PRO A 865 63.04 27.99 82.20
C PRO A 865 63.70 27.21 83.34
N SER A 866 65.04 27.22 83.36
CA SER A 866 65.82 26.67 84.48
C SER A 866 65.69 27.52 85.75
N SER A 867 65.60 26.87 86.90
CA SER A 867 65.34 27.52 88.19
C SER A 867 66.53 28.34 88.70
N GLU A 868 66.31 29.61 89.06
CA GLU A 868 66.77 30.25 90.32
C GLU A 868 66.14 31.66 90.52
N SER A 869 66.22 32.12 91.76
CA SER A 869 65.58 33.26 92.46
C SER A 869 65.49 34.68 91.84
N SER A 870 64.32 35.32 92.07
CA SER A 870 64.11 36.62 92.79
C SER A 870 64.12 38.02 92.12
N SER A 871 62.90 38.58 91.99
CA SER A 871 62.39 39.76 92.74
C SER A 871 62.44 41.22 92.21
N PHE A 872 61.32 41.94 92.46
CA PHE A 872 61.04 43.40 92.37
C PHE A 872 61.03 44.02 90.95
N ALA A 873 60.23 45.06 90.63
CA ALA A 873 59.39 45.96 91.46
C ALA A 873 58.03 46.34 90.81
N THR A 874 57.21 47.12 91.53
CA THR A 874 55.80 47.50 91.22
C THR A 874 55.61 48.79 90.41
N ILE A 875 54.59 48.87 89.53
CA ILE A 875 53.61 49.99 89.32
C ILE A 875 52.69 49.72 88.08
N SER A 876 51.50 50.30 87.87
CA SER A 876 50.26 50.33 88.69
C SER A 876 49.11 51.14 88.03
N ILE A 877 47.89 50.56 87.98
CA ILE A 877 46.54 51.21 87.87
C ILE A 877 46.15 51.91 86.53
N ALA A 878 45.06 51.45 85.87
CA ALA A 878 43.80 52.22 85.66
C ALA A 878 42.76 51.59 84.68
N GLY A 879 41.59 51.17 85.19
CA GLY A 879 40.28 51.08 84.49
C GLY A 879 40.04 49.97 83.42
N GLY A 880 38.81 49.44 83.23
CA GLY A 880 37.61 49.53 84.09
C GLY A 880 36.23 49.20 83.48
N GLY A 881 35.83 47.92 83.42
CA GLY A 881 34.43 47.45 83.22
C GLY A 881 33.86 47.55 81.78
N VAL A 882 32.67 47.04 81.40
CA VAL A 882 31.58 46.23 82.03
C VAL A 882 30.89 45.47 80.85
N LEU A 883 30.83 44.13 80.71
CA LEU A 883 30.11 43.05 81.43
C LEU A 883 28.55 43.03 81.27
N ILE A 884 28.01 42.12 80.43
CA ILE A 884 26.77 41.28 80.60
C ILE A 884 26.44 40.55 79.27
N VAL A 885 26.64 39.22 79.12
CA VAL A 885 25.67 38.08 79.17
C VAL A 885 24.33 38.28 78.40
N VAL A 886 23.70 37.31 77.70
CA VAL A 886 23.38 35.92 78.14
C VAL A 886 22.84 34.97 77.02
N ILE A 887 23.18 33.65 77.05
CA ILE A 887 22.39 32.42 76.63
C ILE A 887 22.03 32.21 75.12
N LEU A 888 22.07 31.01 74.45
CA LEU A 888 22.40 29.55 74.63
C LEU A 888 22.92 29.01 73.25
N GLY A 889 23.26 27.74 72.91
CA GLY A 889 23.21 26.37 73.51
C GLY A 889 22.07 25.48 72.94
N ALA A 890 22.21 24.19 72.55
CA ALA A 890 23.31 23.19 72.49
C ALA A 890 22.96 22.12 71.38
N LEU A 891 23.88 21.44 70.64
CA LEU A 891 24.65 20.20 70.94
C LEU A 891 23.81 18.99 71.45
N LEU A 892 24.00 17.69 71.08
CA LEU A 892 24.98 16.98 70.21
C LEU A 892 24.49 15.53 69.82
N PHE A 893 25.18 14.92 68.83
CA PHE A 893 25.40 13.50 68.43
C PHE A 893 24.71 12.29 69.14
N VAL A 894 24.48 11.19 68.38
CA VAL A 894 25.28 9.91 68.41
C VAL A 894 24.78 8.90 67.33
N ARG A 895 25.65 7.98 66.87
CA ARG A 895 25.42 6.98 65.78
C ARG A 895 25.93 5.58 66.20
N ASN A 896 25.48 4.50 65.53
CA ASN A 896 26.05 3.12 65.49
C ASN A 896 25.89 2.24 66.77
N ARG A 897 25.93 0.88 66.76
CA ARG A 897 26.07 -0.16 65.69
C ARG A 897 25.68 -1.58 66.19
N ARG A 898 25.31 -2.49 65.27
CA ARG A 898 25.52 -3.98 65.27
C ARG A 898 24.71 -4.82 66.31
N LYS A 899 24.50 -6.15 66.16
CA LYS A 899 25.00 -7.18 65.21
C LYS A 899 24.05 -8.41 65.09
N ASN A 900 23.99 -9.04 63.91
CA ASN A 900 23.79 -10.47 63.50
C ASN A 900 22.97 -11.49 64.37
N GLU A 901 22.37 -12.60 63.90
CA GLU A 901 21.91 -13.21 62.61
C GLU A 901 22.03 -14.77 62.70
N VAL A 902 21.56 -15.52 61.67
CA VAL A 902 21.75 -16.98 61.42
C VAL A 902 20.90 -17.90 62.31
N TYR A 903 20.11 -18.89 61.83
CA TYR A 903 19.59 -19.36 60.51
C TYR A 903 18.27 -20.17 60.87
N ASP A 904 17.50 -20.89 60.06
CA ASP A 904 17.47 -21.46 58.69
C ASP A 904 15.96 -21.76 58.39
N ASN A 905 15.37 -22.07 57.22
CA ASN A 905 15.61 -22.12 55.76
C ASN A 905 14.15 -22.17 55.14
N SER A 906 13.79 -22.28 53.84
CA SER A 906 14.49 -22.37 52.55
C SER A 906 13.56 -22.01 51.38
N LYS A 907 14.05 -21.20 50.42
CA LYS A 907 13.91 -21.30 48.94
C LYS A 907 12.50 -21.34 48.28
N MET A 908 12.27 -20.70 47.12
CA MET A 908 13.07 -19.79 46.28
C MET A 908 12.15 -19.02 45.30
N ASN A 909 12.53 -17.79 44.93
CA ASN A 909 12.62 -17.18 43.58
C ASN A 909 11.54 -17.49 42.51
N TYR A 910 11.08 -16.59 41.63
CA TYR A 910 11.34 -15.16 41.33
C TYR A 910 10.26 -14.71 40.29
N HIS A 911 10.04 -13.44 39.91
CA HIS A 911 10.61 -12.13 40.28
C HIS A 911 9.52 -11.04 40.16
N SER A 912 9.78 -9.85 40.72
CA SER A 912 9.19 -8.55 40.33
C SER A 912 10.30 -7.48 40.43
N ASN A 913 10.18 -6.20 40.06
CA ASN A 913 9.00 -5.34 39.92
C ASN A 913 9.33 -4.07 39.08
N GLN A 914 8.28 -3.37 38.65
CA GLN A 914 8.17 -1.92 38.36
C GLN A 914 9.44 -1.04 38.23
N MET A 915 9.49 -0.26 37.14
CA MET A 915 9.93 1.14 37.14
C MET A 915 8.78 2.04 36.63
N GLY A 916 8.84 3.36 36.88
CA GLY A 916 7.82 4.29 36.42
C GLY A 916 8.19 5.76 36.63
N TYR A 917 7.44 6.63 35.93
CA TYR A 917 7.59 8.09 35.81
C TYR A 917 8.80 8.60 35.02
N ASN A 918 8.51 9.17 33.84
CA ASN A 918 8.60 10.62 33.70
C ASN A 918 7.48 11.14 32.78
N GLN A 919 7.21 12.46 32.83
CA GLN A 919 6.24 13.13 31.97
C GLN A 919 6.94 13.97 30.91
N VAL A 920 6.33 14.12 29.74
CA VAL A 920 6.66 15.16 28.75
C VAL A 920 5.38 15.92 28.42
N GLN A 921 5.44 17.26 28.42
CA GLN A 921 4.37 18.13 27.93
C GLN A 921 4.83 18.86 26.67
N GLN A 922 3.90 19.03 25.73
CA GLN A 922 4.08 19.90 24.56
C GLN A 922 4.18 21.37 24.98
N GLN A 923 4.93 22.18 24.24
CA GLN A 923 4.88 23.65 24.35
C GLN A 923 4.65 24.32 23.00
N THR A 924 4.01 25.48 23.07
CA THR A 924 3.40 26.23 21.96
C THR A 924 4.38 27.06 21.15
N MET A 925 4.15 27.16 19.84
CA MET A 925 4.68 28.24 18.98
C MET A 925 4.27 29.63 19.48
N GLN A 926 5.09 30.65 19.22
CA GLN A 926 4.71 32.07 19.33
C GLN A 926 5.15 32.87 18.10
N GLN A 927 4.26 33.75 17.61
CA GLN A 927 4.54 34.73 16.57
C GLN A 927 5.10 36.02 17.18
N GLN A 928 6.01 36.72 16.49
CA GLN A 928 6.24 38.16 16.68
C GLN A 928 6.42 38.89 15.35
N ASN A 929 6.28 40.23 15.38
CA ASN A 929 6.06 41.09 14.21
C ASN A 929 7.24 42.02 13.88
N PHE A 930 7.29 42.47 12.62
CA PHE A 930 8.16 43.53 12.11
C PHE A 930 7.99 44.89 12.82
N PRO A 931 9.07 45.70 12.85
CA PRO A 931 8.99 47.15 12.64
C PRO A 931 9.94 47.65 11.52
N THR A 932 9.87 48.95 11.17
CA THR A 932 10.42 49.51 9.91
C THR A 932 11.30 50.76 10.06
N ASN A 933 12.00 51.10 8.96
CA ASN A 933 12.57 52.41 8.54
C ASN A 933 14.02 52.85 8.93
N GLN A 934 14.90 52.79 7.91
CA GLN A 934 15.79 53.84 7.34
C GLN A 934 16.77 54.69 8.21
N VAL A 935 18.02 54.89 7.72
CA VAL A 935 18.44 56.12 6.99
C VAL A 935 19.89 56.05 6.40
N VAL A 936 20.01 56.58 5.18
CA VAL A 936 21.10 56.78 4.18
C VAL A 936 22.51 57.30 4.64
N GLN A 937 23.59 56.82 3.96
CA GLN A 937 24.83 57.50 3.45
C GLN A 937 26.14 56.68 3.69
N GLY A 938 27.12 56.56 2.77
CA GLY A 938 27.19 56.90 1.33
C GLY A 938 28.61 56.90 0.70
N TYR A 939 28.72 56.42 -0.55
CA TYR A 939 29.82 56.57 -1.56
C TYR A 939 31.19 55.84 -1.43
N SER A 940 31.46 54.92 -2.36
CA SER A 940 32.38 55.16 -3.50
C SER A 940 32.02 54.23 -4.68
N GLN A 941 32.59 54.40 -5.88
CA GLN A 941 32.20 53.65 -7.11
C GLN A 941 33.33 52.81 -7.71
N GLN A 942 32.96 51.68 -8.31
CA GLN A 942 33.70 50.84 -9.27
C GLN A 942 32.71 50.40 -10.41
N PRO A 943 33.14 49.72 -11.50
CA PRO A 943 32.64 50.01 -12.86
C PRO A 943 31.16 49.71 -13.14
N ILE A 944 30.69 50.31 -14.24
CA ILE A 944 29.40 49.97 -14.85
C ILE A 944 29.53 48.58 -15.50
N GLN A 945 28.96 47.57 -14.85
CA GLN A 945 28.66 46.26 -15.45
C GLN A 945 27.68 46.46 -16.62
N ALA A 946 27.85 45.70 -17.71
CA ALA A 946 26.83 45.65 -18.76
C ALA A 946 25.54 45.04 -18.18
N ASP A 947 24.38 45.50 -18.65
CA ASP A 947 23.09 44.98 -18.20
C ASP A 947 22.90 43.55 -18.76
N PRO A 948 22.94 42.48 -17.93
CA PRO A 948 22.97 41.11 -18.44
C PRO A 948 21.69 40.75 -19.18
N ALA A 949 20.55 41.33 -18.78
CA ALA A 949 19.28 41.15 -19.46
C ALA A 949 19.35 41.65 -20.92
N ARG A 950 20.04 42.78 -21.13
CA ARG A 950 20.20 43.36 -22.46
C ARG A 950 21.16 42.55 -23.34
N GLU A 951 22.21 41.98 -22.76
CA GLU A 951 23.18 41.15 -23.48
C GLU A 951 22.54 39.81 -23.91
N TYR A 952 21.83 39.16 -22.98
CA TYR A 952 21.02 37.96 -23.25
C TYR A 952 19.97 38.22 -24.36
N TYR A 953 19.18 39.29 -24.23
CA TYR A 953 18.23 39.73 -25.27
C TYR A 953 18.89 39.96 -26.64
N GLN A 954 20.07 40.58 -26.67
CA GLN A 954 20.77 40.85 -27.93
C GLN A 954 21.29 39.58 -28.60
N ASN A 955 21.69 38.56 -27.83
CA ASN A 955 22.08 37.27 -28.38
C ASN A 955 20.89 36.53 -29.01
N LEU A 956 19.73 36.49 -28.35
CA LEU A 956 18.48 35.93 -28.92
C LEU A 956 18.09 36.61 -30.24
N VAL A 957 18.17 37.94 -30.32
CA VAL A 957 17.87 38.67 -31.57
C VAL A 957 18.91 38.40 -32.66
N ASN A 958 20.19 38.22 -32.31
CA ASN A 958 21.23 37.83 -33.27
C ASN A 958 21.06 36.39 -33.78
N GLN A 959 20.49 35.50 -32.97
CA GLN A 959 20.05 34.14 -33.34
C GLN A 959 18.75 34.11 -34.15
N GLY A 960 18.17 35.28 -34.48
CA GLY A 960 17.01 35.40 -35.37
C GLY A 960 15.64 35.39 -34.70
N TYR A 961 15.55 35.27 -33.36
CA TYR A 961 14.27 35.26 -32.67
C TYR A 961 13.49 36.57 -32.87
N PRO A 962 12.16 36.51 -33.14
CA PRO A 962 11.30 37.69 -33.20
C PRO A 962 11.39 38.52 -31.91
N HIS A 963 11.38 39.85 -32.07
CA HIS A 963 11.54 40.81 -30.95
C HIS A 963 10.63 40.49 -29.75
N GLU A 964 9.36 40.18 -29.99
CA GLU A 964 8.39 39.87 -28.94
C GLU A 964 8.69 38.57 -28.19
N HIS A 965 9.25 37.55 -28.85
CA HIS A 965 9.71 36.32 -28.21
C HIS A 965 11.02 36.55 -27.44
N ALA A 966 11.98 37.25 -28.03
CA ALA A 966 13.26 37.58 -27.38
C ALA A 966 13.05 38.42 -26.09
N VAL A 967 12.08 39.34 -26.07
CA VAL A 967 11.68 40.06 -24.85
C VAL A 967 11.04 39.11 -23.82
N ALA A 968 10.14 38.21 -24.24
CA ALA A 968 9.46 37.28 -23.35
C ALA A 968 10.43 36.29 -22.66
N TYR A 969 11.36 35.68 -23.41
CA TYR A 969 12.40 34.81 -22.83
C TYR A 969 13.33 35.59 -21.90
N THR A 970 13.76 36.80 -22.28
CA THR A 970 14.57 37.64 -21.38
C THR A 970 13.82 38.00 -20.09
N GLN A 971 12.50 38.19 -20.15
CA GLN A 971 11.67 38.48 -18.97
C GLN A 971 11.54 37.31 -17.99
N GLN A 972 11.73 36.05 -18.42
CA GLN A 972 11.71 34.89 -17.51
C GLN A 972 12.91 34.93 -16.55
N TYR A 973 14.11 35.18 -17.07
CA TYR A 973 15.34 35.26 -16.27
C TYR A 973 15.57 36.65 -15.65
N PHE A 974 15.04 37.71 -16.29
CA PHE A 974 15.17 39.09 -15.83
C PHE A 974 13.80 39.80 -15.78
N PRO A 975 12.96 39.57 -14.74
CA PRO A 975 11.57 40.06 -14.68
C PRO A 975 11.36 41.58 -14.69
N GLY A 976 12.44 42.38 -14.64
CA GLY A 976 12.42 43.84 -14.82
C GLY A 976 12.67 44.31 -16.26
N PHE A 977 13.00 43.42 -17.19
CA PHE A 977 13.26 43.74 -18.59
C PHE A 977 11.98 44.08 -19.35
N VAL A 978 12.04 45.00 -20.32
CA VAL A 978 10.85 45.50 -21.06
C VAL A 978 11.07 45.72 -22.56
N GLY A 979 12.22 45.32 -23.11
CA GLY A 979 12.66 45.59 -24.48
C GLY A 979 13.60 46.79 -24.62
#